data_AF-A0A4P7JS22-F1
#
_entry.id   AF-A0A4P7JS22-F1
#
_cell.length_a   1.000
_cell.length_b   1.000
_cell.length_c   1.000
_cell.angle_alpha   90.00
_cell.angle_beta   90.00
_cell.angle_gamma   90.00
#
_symmetry.space_group_name_H-M   'P 1'
#
loop_
_entity.id
_entity.type
_entity.pdbx_description
1 polymer ?
#
loop_
_entity_poly.entity_id
_entity_poly.type
_entity_poly.pdbx_seq_one_letter_code
_entity_poly.pdbx_strand_id
1 'polypeptide(L)'
;MNKLLSILLMSLLVVSCGGGSSKASVPAVSDGSGSTDNDSGADDSSDDSSDDQGSDSDDAGSDDDDAGSDDDTDDTPPKHFENSKRIVGETYNINAQFSLNADTFSSSDETIATVDEQGQVSVHKAGFAELTAEDSNNAEVTNIALYAKDADFHFTSWVGADDSLIDVNDSLTGLSFIRSTEENCQPIPLIDCGMYETDVLEGDAITDAITTLDSPGFYHFTFGQNTAATSMLSAEKFEVRSGEATIVFNNNLYLIGGYTSGDVNNPREYKNDVWISKDGDEWLEINEAANFSPRSGHQLIVRDNKLWLLGGANGATQHNYVWVSEDGKNWTQLEQEQRFSTRSHFEVFTLNNEFFIAGGYTTHGEKLNDLWRSTDGKNWSAVTDFSFAQASNSPVVVLGDAAAQTAYLLGDKIYSSTDGSVWTEIDDAPIIAGFDNREAAVIDGEIWLFTYSFEYFGSRGYKNISRIFKSNDALNWQTIKGGIYLGNLVAREAKPIAFKDRIFIVGGRAEILEYTNEVWSTIDGVLWVEHTLGGLYGPRHSHAMVSHDGLLVSTGGVASDNISTAAPYQADVWSSADAVNWNLVEDQHATFRARAGHQLVSMGDKLCYLGGYGRKIFATASGYRDPYTVQNPDPAGSVLHVILFEVYGVFDDIACSTDGGIVWSEVVPNTDDYFDAREGFAAINFNGELLIIGGNFNSQYYADVWSSGNADTWDSRPDLGTYGAYLMGFTELTSEAPFGPRTGHAITIHNDELYLSAGKNKDGFYLDDLWKSADGINWTLVNSNMGEMDKRAYHQMVSFDDKLWIIAGRANYHETLVYEDTTVYEANDIWMSDDNGLTWTLVTEHAPFEQRQNFQAVVHDDALYITGGTGGEGYVTLQGKDSILNDVWRSEDGINWRAGFYKEMALSQAQNSQ
;
A
#
# COMPACT_ATOMS: atom_id res chain seq x y z
N MET A 1 55.24 21.25 12.81
CA MET A 1 56.42 22.16 12.84
C MET A 1 57.13 22.08 11.49
N ASN A 2 57.10 23.14 10.65
CA ASN A 2 57.67 23.20 9.28
C ASN A 2 56.98 22.26 8.24
N LYS A 3 56.87 22.58 6.92
CA LYS A 3 57.23 23.80 6.15
C LYS A 3 56.60 23.76 4.72
N LEU A 4 56.25 24.95 4.17
CA LEU A 4 56.19 25.37 2.73
C LEU A 4 55.29 24.54 1.76
N LEU A 5 54.36 25.07 0.95
CA LEU A 5 54.05 26.40 0.33
C LEU A 5 54.79 26.76 -0.98
N SER A 6 54.10 26.64 -2.13
CA SER A 6 54.14 27.46 -3.37
C SER A 6 53.06 26.89 -4.34
N ILE A 7 52.00 27.57 -4.81
CA ILE A 7 51.79 28.88 -5.47
C ILE A 7 51.92 28.83 -7.01
N LEU A 8 50.80 29.13 -7.69
CA LEU A 8 50.73 29.90 -8.94
C LEU A 8 49.44 30.76 -8.95
N LEU A 9 49.47 31.94 -9.58
CA LEU A 9 48.33 32.88 -9.78
C LEU A 9 48.11 33.05 -11.33
N MET A 10 47.24 33.88 -11.95
CA MET A 10 46.58 35.13 -11.52
C MET A 10 45.52 35.69 -12.52
N SER A 11 44.39 36.24 -12.01
CA SER A 11 43.61 37.43 -12.53
C SER A 11 42.95 37.43 -13.94
N LEU A 12 41.99 38.29 -14.34
CA LEU A 12 41.27 39.49 -13.80
C LEU A 12 39.71 39.31 -13.94
N LEU A 13 38.74 40.02 -13.32
CA LEU A 13 38.62 41.27 -12.50
C LEU A 13 38.15 42.57 -13.24
N VAL A 14 36.82 42.76 -13.38
CA VAL A 14 36.05 44.01 -13.75
C VAL A 14 34.61 43.88 -13.16
N VAL A 15 33.82 44.81 -12.56
CA VAL A 15 33.80 46.28 -12.23
C VAL A 15 32.88 47.16 -13.12
N SER A 16 31.84 47.90 -12.67
CA SER A 16 31.06 47.96 -11.40
C SER A 16 29.82 48.92 -11.47
N CYS A 17 28.72 48.59 -10.76
CA CYS A 17 27.63 49.46 -10.22
C CYS A 17 26.61 50.23 -11.12
N GLY A 18 25.33 50.21 -10.69
CA GLY A 18 24.23 51.14 -11.05
C GLY A 18 23.03 50.47 -11.77
N GLY A 19 21.74 50.77 -11.52
CA GLY A 19 21.12 51.64 -10.50
C GLY A 19 19.96 52.49 -11.06
N GLY A 20 18.70 52.03 -11.00
CA GLY A 20 17.54 52.80 -11.49
C GLY A 20 16.16 52.14 -11.31
N SER A 21 15.19 52.88 -10.78
CA SER A 21 13.86 52.45 -10.29
C SER A 21 12.69 52.45 -11.30
N SER A 22 11.76 51.49 -11.18
CA SER A 22 10.28 51.68 -11.28
C SER A 22 9.53 50.35 -11.04
N LYS A 23 8.89 50.04 -9.90
CA LYS A 23 7.55 50.47 -9.40
C LYS A 23 6.34 50.28 -10.36
N ALA A 24 5.42 49.40 -9.92
CA ALA A 24 3.94 49.43 -10.12
C ALA A 24 3.39 49.18 -11.55
N SER A 25 2.19 48.59 -11.75
CA SER A 25 1.25 47.89 -10.85
C SER A 25 0.15 47.13 -11.64
N VAL A 26 -0.61 46.26 -10.96
CA VAL A 26 -1.90 45.66 -11.40
C VAL A 26 -2.89 46.74 -11.91
N PRO A 27 -3.78 46.41 -12.86
CA PRO A 27 -5.22 46.40 -12.52
C PRO A 27 -6.00 45.22 -13.16
N ALA A 28 -7.29 45.07 -12.82
CA ALA A 28 -8.14 43.95 -13.22
C ALA A 28 -9.52 44.38 -13.77
N VAL A 29 -10.22 43.45 -14.43
CA VAL A 29 -11.69 43.38 -14.73
C VAL A 29 -12.32 44.50 -15.60
N SER A 30 -12.92 44.10 -16.75
CA SER A 30 -14.39 44.27 -17.02
C SER A 30 -14.83 43.82 -18.44
N ASP A 31 -15.90 43.01 -18.50
CA ASP A 31 -17.02 42.86 -19.47
C ASP A 31 -16.95 43.39 -20.92
N GLY A 32 -17.52 42.66 -21.91
CA GLY A 32 -17.57 43.18 -23.31
C GLY A 32 -18.36 42.50 -24.47
N SER A 33 -19.32 41.59 -24.26
CA SER A 33 -20.44 41.20 -25.18
C SER A 33 -20.32 41.18 -26.75
N GLY A 34 -20.70 40.05 -27.38
CA GLY A 34 -21.19 39.91 -28.78
C GLY A 34 -20.34 38.98 -29.67
N SER A 35 -20.82 37.93 -30.38
CA SER A 35 -21.98 37.76 -31.30
C SER A 35 -21.89 38.65 -32.56
N THR A 36 -21.91 38.19 -33.83
CA THR A 36 -22.62 37.04 -34.45
C THR A 36 -21.95 36.56 -35.77
N ASP A 37 -22.48 35.47 -36.36
CA ASP A 37 -22.47 35.10 -37.80
C ASP A 37 -21.13 34.69 -38.48
N ASN A 38 -20.98 33.58 -39.21
CA ASN A 38 -21.76 32.87 -40.27
C ASN A 38 -21.34 33.23 -41.72
N ASP A 39 -20.39 32.45 -42.27
CA ASP A 39 -20.40 31.82 -43.61
C ASP A 39 -19.08 31.01 -43.72
N SER A 40 -19.00 29.77 -44.21
CA SER A 40 -19.51 29.12 -45.43
C SER A 40 -18.75 29.47 -46.72
N GLY A 41 -18.52 28.47 -47.56
CA GLY A 41 -17.71 28.57 -48.78
C GLY A 41 -16.71 27.42 -48.92
N ALA A 42 -16.77 26.69 -50.03
CA ALA A 42 -15.90 25.55 -50.32
C ALA A 42 -15.31 25.67 -51.75
N ASP A 43 -14.43 24.72 -52.04
CA ASP A 43 -14.01 24.24 -53.37
C ASP A 43 -13.03 25.08 -54.24
N ASP A 44 -12.04 24.31 -54.72
CA ASP A 44 -11.50 24.25 -56.09
C ASP A 44 -10.21 24.96 -56.55
N SER A 45 -9.52 24.15 -57.37
CA SER A 45 -8.44 24.30 -58.37
C SER A 45 -8.23 25.66 -59.11
N SER A 46 -7.08 25.94 -59.77
CA SER A 46 -5.74 25.29 -59.88
C SER A 46 -4.69 26.25 -60.54
N ASP A 47 -3.51 25.67 -60.85
CA ASP A 47 -2.49 26.00 -61.89
C ASP A 47 -1.16 26.59 -61.32
N ASP A 48 0.03 26.42 -61.93
CA ASP A 48 0.39 26.18 -63.34
C ASP A 48 1.83 25.60 -63.54
N SER A 49 2.04 24.77 -64.58
CA SER A 49 3.33 24.44 -65.25
C SER A 49 4.45 23.70 -64.45
N SER A 50 5.41 22.96 -65.04
CA SER A 50 5.83 22.75 -66.43
C SER A 50 6.55 21.39 -66.66
N ASP A 51 6.39 20.76 -67.83
CA ASP A 51 7.13 19.56 -68.28
C ASP A 51 8.57 19.84 -68.80
N ASP A 52 9.45 18.82 -68.92
CA ASP A 52 9.73 18.14 -70.21
C ASP A 52 10.61 16.85 -70.09
N GLN A 53 10.59 16.03 -71.15
CA GLN A 53 11.16 14.68 -71.42
C GLN A 53 12.68 14.48 -71.12
N GLY A 54 13.25 13.25 -71.02
CA GLY A 54 12.70 11.88 -71.12
C GLY A 54 13.79 10.78 -71.33
N SER A 55 13.35 9.52 -71.48
CA SER A 55 13.86 8.38 -72.32
C SER A 55 15.33 8.28 -72.82
N ASP A 56 15.94 7.10 -73.05
CA ASP A 56 15.51 5.68 -72.93
C ASP A 56 16.71 4.69 -72.92
N SER A 57 16.48 3.51 -72.31
CA SER A 57 16.85 2.12 -72.69
C SER A 57 18.29 1.55 -72.89
N ASP A 58 18.34 0.22 -72.65
CA ASP A 58 19.12 -0.86 -73.32
C ASP A 58 20.54 -1.32 -72.90
N ASP A 59 20.52 -2.53 -72.29
CA ASP A 59 21.31 -3.76 -72.59
C ASP A 59 22.51 -4.20 -71.70
N ALA A 60 22.81 -5.50 -71.78
CA ALA A 60 23.40 -6.34 -70.72
C ALA A 60 24.92 -6.58 -70.75
N GLY A 61 25.48 -7.14 -69.65
CA GLY A 61 26.80 -7.80 -69.68
C GLY A 61 27.40 -8.26 -68.32
N SER A 62 27.30 -9.56 -68.05
CA SER A 62 28.26 -10.45 -67.31
C SER A 62 29.01 -10.00 -66.04
N ASP A 63 28.86 -10.83 -64.99
CA ASP A 63 29.92 -11.57 -64.29
C ASP A 63 31.29 -10.88 -64.06
N ASP A 64 31.64 -10.55 -62.80
CA ASP A 64 32.48 -11.42 -61.94
C ASP A 64 32.73 -10.78 -60.54
N ASP A 65 33.12 -11.64 -59.59
CA ASP A 65 33.56 -11.41 -58.20
C ASP A 65 33.98 -9.98 -57.76
N ASP A 66 33.42 -9.51 -56.64
CA ASP A 66 34.05 -8.48 -55.80
C ASP A 66 33.94 -8.85 -54.31
N ALA A 67 35.01 -8.59 -53.54
CA ALA A 67 35.13 -9.04 -52.15
C ALA A 67 34.87 -7.88 -51.18
N GLY A 68 33.66 -7.85 -50.60
CA GLY A 68 33.29 -6.88 -49.58
C GLY A 68 34.19 -6.97 -48.34
N SER A 69 34.73 -5.83 -47.92
CA SER A 69 35.41 -5.67 -46.64
C SER A 69 34.41 -5.17 -45.60
N ASP A 70 34.33 -5.83 -44.44
CA ASP A 70 33.49 -5.40 -43.31
C ASP A 70 33.95 -4.04 -42.77
N ASP A 71 33.01 -3.12 -42.56
CA ASP A 71 33.18 -1.86 -41.81
C ASP A 71 31.83 -1.42 -41.22
N ASP A 72 31.13 -2.35 -40.56
CA ASP A 72 29.89 -2.06 -39.83
C ASP A 72 30.23 -1.49 -38.44
N THR A 73 30.02 -0.18 -38.27
CA THR A 73 30.00 0.47 -36.94
C THR A 73 28.60 0.37 -36.34
N ASP A 74 28.17 -0.85 -36.05
CA ASP A 74 26.95 -1.13 -35.26
C ASP A 74 27.37 -1.48 -33.83
N ASP A 75 26.95 -0.69 -32.84
CA ASP A 75 27.30 -0.86 -31.42
C ASP A 75 26.52 -2.03 -30.75
N THR A 76 25.91 -2.93 -31.53
CA THR A 76 25.30 -4.14 -30.98
C THR A 76 26.38 -5.13 -30.52
N PRO A 77 26.29 -5.67 -29.28
CA PRO A 77 27.19 -6.72 -28.84
C PRO A 77 27.14 -7.91 -29.83
N PRO A 78 28.30 -8.47 -30.25
CA PRO A 78 28.33 -9.52 -31.25
C PRO A 78 27.50 -10.70 -30.76
N LYS A 79 26.57 -11.21 -31.57
CA LYS A 79 25.46 -12.12 -31.17
C LYS A 79 25.88 -13.34 -30.34
N HIS A 80 27.12 -13.80 -30.47
CA HIS A 80 27.71 -14.86 -29.64
C HIS A 80 27.84 -14.49 -28.14
N PHE A 81 27.96 -13.20 -27.81
CA PHE A 81 28.07 -12.69 -26.43
C PHE A 81 26.71 -12.70 -25.70
N GLU A 82 25.63 -12.24 -26.32
CA GLU A 82 24.29 -12.38 -25.70
C GLU A 82 23.84 -13.84 -25.64
N ASN A 83 24.32 -14.70 -26.55
CA ASN A 83 24.17 -16.15 -26.45
C ASN A 83 25.05 -16.82 -25.36
N SER A 84 25.95 -16.07 -24.70
CA SER A 84 26.78 -16.56 -23.58
C SER A 84 26.21 -16.23 -22.19
N LYS A 85 25.25 -15.29 -22.10
CA LYS A 85 24.56 -14.92 -20.86
C LYS A 85 23.36 -15.84 -20.62
N ARG A 86 23.18 -16.33 -19.38
CA ARG A 86 22.12 -17.28 -18.98
C ARG A 86 21.65 -17.05 -17.55
N ILE A 87 20.41 -17.44 -17.26
CA ILE A 87 19.88 -17.46 -15.89
C ILE A 87 19.98 -18.84 -15.24
N VAL A 88 20.04 -18.90 -13.91
CA VAL A 88 20.02 -20.16 -13.15
C VAL A 88 18.68 -20.89 -13.37
N GLY A 89 18.73 -22.20 -13.53
CA GLY A 89 17.60 -23.05 -13.92
C GLY A 89 17.37 -23.13 -15.43
N GLU A 90 18.02 -22.30 -16.25
CA GLU A 90 17.91 -22.35 -17.70
C GLU A 90 18.54 -23.63 -18.28
N THR A 91 17.90 -24.22 -19.30
CA THR A 91 18.48 -25.32 -20.08
C THR A 91 18.39 -25.03 -21.57
N TYR A 92 19.46 -25.31 -22.32
CA TYR A 92 19.54 -25.03 -23.76
C TYR A 92 20.48 -26.02 -24.46
N ASN A 93 20.38 -26.18 -25.78
CA ASN A 93 21.32 -27.00 -26.55
C ASN A 93 22.41 -26.14 -27.20
N ILE A 94 23.67 -26.49 -26.98
CA ILE A 94 24.83 -25.70 -27.41
C ILE A 94 25.05 -25.77 -28.93
N ASN A 95 24.85 -26.94 -29.55
CA ASN A 95 24.98 -27.11 -31.01
C ASN A 95 23.96 -26.25 -31.76
N ALA A 96 22.73 -26.16 -31.26
CA ALA A 96 21.66 -25.37 -31.87
C ALA A 96 21.89 -23.85 -31.80
N GLN A 97 22.53 -23.35 -30.74
CA GLN A 97 22.78 -21.91 -30.54
C GLN A 97 24.01 -21.39 -31.30
N PHE A 98 25.01 -22.24 -31.54
CA PHE A 98 26.30 -21.86 -32.12
C PHE A 98 26.59 -22.51 -33.48
N SER A 99 25.63 -23.24 -34.07
CA SER A 99 25.76 -23.97 -35.35
C SER A 99 26.92 -24.98 -35.39
N LEU A 100 27.18 -25.66 -34.27
CA LEU A 100 28.29 -26.60 -34.10
C LEU A 100 27.88 -28.04 -34.45
N ASN A 101 28.85 -28.82 -34.94
CA ASN A 101 28.73 -30.26 -35.21
C ASN A 101 29.52 -31.11 -34.18
N ALA A 102 29.72 -30.60 -32.96
CA ALA A 102 30.47 -31.28 -31.92
C ALA A 102 29.77 -32.57 -31.44
N ASP A 103 30.58 -33.58 -31.11
CA ASP A 103 30.15 -34.90 -30.61
C ASP A 103 30.70 -35.22 -29.20
N THR A 104 31.58 -34.39 -28.66
CA THR A 104 32.09 -34.48 -27.28
C THR A 104 31.95 -33.13 -26.57
N PHE A 105 31.49 -33.13 -25.32
CA PHE A 105 31.24 -31.92 -24.52
C PHE A 105 31.83 -32.02 -23.11
N SER A 106 32.20 -30.89 -22.53
CA SER A 106 32.54 -30.77 -21.10
C SER A 106 32.36 -29.34 -20.57
N SER A 107 32.31 -29.18 -19.25
CA SER A 107 32.28 -27.90 -18.55
C SER A 107 33.53 -27.75 -17.69
N SER A 108 34.09 -26.54 -17.60
CA SER A 108 35.18 -26.23 -16.67
C SER A 108 34.74 -26.26 -15.19
N ASP A 109 33.45 -26.05 -14.91
CA ASP A 109 32.85 -26.11 -13.58
C ASP A 109 31.42 -26.67 -13.65
N GLU A 110 31.29 -27.97 -13.35
CA GLU A 110 30.00 -28.67 -13.29
C GLU A 110 29.07 -28.16 -12.17
N THR A 111 29.57 -27.37 -11.21
CA THR A 111 28.73 -26.74 -10.16
C THR A 111 28.03 -25.47 -10.64
N ILE A 112 28.51 -24.86 -11.73
CA ILE A 112 27.88 -23.72 -12.40
C ILE A 112 26.98 -24.21 -13.54
N ALA A 113 27.48 -25.10 -14.40
CA ALA A 113 26.67 -25.74 -15.43
C ALA A 113 27.21 -27.12 -15.85
N THR A 114 26.31 -28.07 -16.06
CA THR A 114 26.59 -29.39 -16.64
C THR A 114 26.18 -29.41 -18.11
N VAL A 115 26.92 -30.15 -18.94
CA VAL A 115 26.54 -30.45 -20.34
C VAL A 115 26.54 -31.96 -20.56
N ASP A 116 25.54 -32.49 -21.27
CA ASP A 116 25.37 -33.92 -21.51
C ASP A 116 25.97 -34.42 -22.84
N GLU A 117 25.88 -35.73 -23.08
CA GLU A 117 26.30 -36.40 -24.33
C GLU A 117 25.52 -35.95 -25.59
N GLN A 118 24.51 -35.09 -25.45
CA GLN A 118 23.71 -34.52 -26.54
C GLN A 118 23.95 -33.00 -26.71
N GLY A 119 24.84 -32.41 -25.91
CA GLY A 119 25.10 -30.98 -25.90
C GLY A 119 23.99 -30.15 -25.23
N GLN A 120 23.10 -30.77 -24.44
CA GLN A 120 22.16 -30.04 -23.60
C GLN A 120 22.88 -29.57 -22.33
N VAL A 121 22.89 -28.25 -22.16
CA VAL A 121 23.43 -27.54 -21.00
C VAL A 121 22.30 -27.31 -20.01
N SER A 122 22.60 -27.49 -18.71
CA SER A 122 21.74 -27.08 -17.59
C SER A 122 22.54 -26.19 -16.65
N VAL A 123 22.01 -25.00 -16.35
CA VAL A 123 22.66 -23.98 -15.49
C VAL A 123 22.16 -24.11 -14.06
N HIS A 124 23.07 -24.32 -13.11
CA HIS A 124 22.77 -24.67 -11.71
C HIS A 124 23.05 -23.56 -10.71
N LYS A 125 23.92 -22.60 -11.06
CA LYS A 125 24.38 -21.56 -10.14
C LYS A 125 24.97 -20.35 -10.90
N ALA A 126 24.81 -19.14 -10.37
CA ALA A 126 25.51 -17.96 -10.84
C ALA A 126 27.05 -18.11 -10.78
N GLY A 127 27.73 -17.53 -11.77
CA GLY A 127 29.19 -17.60 -11.94
C GLY A 127 29.62 -17.64 -13.40
N PHE A 128 30.92 -17.89 -13.63
CA PHE A 128 31.50 -18.11 -14.96
C PHE A 128 31.92 -19.56 -15.15
N ALA A 129 31.57 -20.15 -16.29
CA ALA A 129 32.12 -21.43 -16.75
C ALA A 129 32.54 -21.34 -18.23
N GLU A 130 33.51 -22.17 -18.62
CA GLU A 130 33.94 -22.35 -20.00
C GLU A 130 33.48 -23.74 -20.46
N LEU A 131 32.56 -23.77 -21.42
CA LEU A 131 32.03 -24.98 -22.02
C LEU A 131 32.90 -25.35 -23.23
N THR A 132 33.40 -26.58 -23.27
CA THR A 132 34.22 -27.09 -24.39
C THR A 132 33.38 -28.03 -25.24
N ALA A 133 33.37 -27.80 -26.55
CA ALA A 133 32.70 -28.62 -27.56
C ALA A 133 33.71 -29.07 -28.63
N GLU A 134 33.90 -30.39 -28.79
CA GLU A 134 34.86 -31.00 -29.72
C GLU A 134 34.13 -31.83 -30.79
N ASP A 135 34.54 -31.69 -32.06
CA ASP A 135 34.20 -32.63 -33.13
C ASP A 135 35.36 -33.63 -33.28
N SER A 136 35.17 -34.83 -32.75
CA SER A 136 36.17 -35.93 -32.77
C SER A 136 36.57 -36.38 -34.19
N ASN A 137 35.81 -36.01 -35.21
CA ASN A 137 35.99 -36.45 -36.60
C ASN A 137 36.91 -35.49 -37.37
N ASN A 138 36.85 -34.19 -37.04
CA ASN A 138 37.68 -33.14 -37.63
C ASN A 138 38.82 -32.66 -36.70
N ALA A 139 38.77 -33.01 -35.41
CA ALA A 139 39.66 -32.51 -34.35
C ALA A 139 39.61 -30.98 -34.18
N GLU A 140 38.42 -30.41 -34.35
CA GLU A 140 38.12 -29.00 -34.07
C GLU A 140 37.54 -28.89 -32.66
N VAL A 141 38.05 -27.94 -31.87
CA VAL A 141 37.62 -27.68 -30.49
C VAL A 141 37.18 -26.22 -30.38
N THR A 142 35.95 -26.01 -29.93
CA THR A 142 35.35 -24.70 -29.68
C THR A 142 35.11 -24.52 -28.19
N ASN A 143 35.62 -23.42 -27.62
CA ASN A 143 35.36 -23.05 -26.24
C ASN A 143 34.36 -21.90 -26.21
N ILE A 144 33.32 -22.04 -25.40
CA ILE A 144 32.19 -21.11 -25.26
C ILE A 144 32.15 -20.63 -23.82
N ALA A 145 32.23 -19.31 -23.64
CA ALA A 145 31.97 -18.68 -22.35
C ALA A 145 30.50 -18.89 -21.94
N LEU A 146 30.27 -19.09 -20.64
CA LEU A 146 28.97 -19.06 -20.00
C LEU A 146 29.03 -18.12 -18.80
N TYR A 147 28.24 -17.05 -18.84
CA TYR A 147 28.00 -16.15 -17.73
C TYR A 147 26.61 -16.45 -17.17
N ALA A 148 26.57 -17.17 -16.05
CA ALA A 148 25.36 -17.50 -15.33
C ALA A 148 25.07 -16.45 -14.25
N LYS A 149 23.81 -16.03 -14.13
CA LYS A 149 23.32 -15.12 -13.09
C LYS A 149 22.04 -15.67 -12.48
N ASP A 150 21.77 -15.38 -11.21
CA ASP A 150 20.49 -15.77 -10.60
C ASP A 150 19.34 -15.02 -11.30
N ALA A 151 18.17 -15.65 -11.40
CA ALA A 151 17.04 -15.07 -12.13
C ALA A 151 16.38 -13.93 -11.36
N ASP A 152 16.30 -14.08 -10.04
CA ASP A 152 15.70 -13.11 -9.11
C ASP A 152 16.76 -12.08 -8.68
N PHE A 153 16.40 -10.81 -8.69
CA PHE A 153 17.24 -9.67 -8.32
C PHE A 153 16.38 -8.56 -7.70
N HIS A 154 17.03 -7.54 -7.12
CA HIS A 154 16.32 -6.35 -6.63
C HIS A 154 17.08 -5.07 -6.94
N PHE A 155 16.35 -3.95 -7.04
CA PHE A 155 16.93 -2.61 -7.13
C PHE A 155 16.36 -1.69 -6.04
N THR A 156 17.18 -0.71 -5.67
CA THR A 156 16.79 0.43 -4.83
C THR A 156 16.91 1.69 -5.68
N SER A 157 15.91 2.57 -5.62
CA SER A 157 15.89 3.87 -6.29
C SER A 157 15.64 4.99 -5.29
N TRP A 158 16.36 6.09 -5.44
CA TRP A 158 16.24 7.32 -4.65
C TRP A 158 15.75 8.43 -5.57
N VAL A 159 14.44 8.67 -5.61
CA VAL A 159 13.77 9.60 -6.52
C VAL A 159 13.76 11.02 -5.96
N GLY A 160 14.42 11.97 -6.64
CA GLY A 160 14.45 13.39 -6.28
C GLY A 160 13.65 14.28 -7.22
N ALA A 161 13.71 15.59 -6.99
CA ALA A 161 12.97 16.58 -7.80
C ALA A 161 13.56 16.76 -9.21
N ASP A 162 14.89 16.79 -9.34
CA ASP A 162 15.60 17.00 -10.62
C ASP A 162 16.13 15.71 -11.27
N ASP A 163 16.33 14.64 -10.48
CA ASP A 163 16.89 13.35 -10.91
C ASP A 163 16.63 12.24 -9.87
N SER A 164 16.85 10.98 -10.26
CA SER A 164 16.86 9.80 -9.38
C SER A 164 18.24 9.14 -9.33
N LEU A 165 18.57 8.45 -8.24
CA LEU A 165 19.78 7.61 -8.12
C LEU A 165 19.41 6.13 -7.96
N ILE A 166 20.01 5.23 -8.74
CA ILE A 166 19.79 3.78 -8.63
C ILE A 166 21.02 3.12 -8.01
N ASP A 167 20.83 2.41 -6.89
CA ASP A 167 21.92 1.73 -6.18
C ASP A 167 22.26 0.41 -6.89
N VAL A 168 23.39 0.37 -7.60
CA VAL A 168 23.85 -0.83 -8.32
C VAL A 168 24.51 -1.81 -7.35
N ASN A 169 23.82 -2.92 -7.07
CA ASN A 169 24.31 -4.01 -6.23
C ASN A 169 24.83 -5.21 -7.07
N ASP A 170 25.38 -6.24 -6.41
CA ASP A 170 25.88 -7.46 -7.07
C ASP A 170 24.77 -8.19 -7.88
N SER A 171 23.52 -8.17 -7.41
CA SER A 171 22.37 -8.77 -8.12
C SER A 171 21.99 -7.98 -9.38
N LEU A 172 22.34 -6.69 -9.47
CA LEU A 172 22.18 -5.86 -10.67
C LEU A 172 23.39 -5.89 -11.60
N THR A 173 24.59 -6.12 -11.09
CA THR A 173 25.83 -5.99 -11.88
C THR A 173 25.85 -6.94 -13.09
N GLY A 174 26.13 -6.39 -14.28
CA GLY A 174 26.15 -7.09 -15.56
C GLY A 174 24.79 -7.21 -16.27
N LEU A 175 23.70 -6.69 -15.70
CA LEU A 175 22.44 -6.48 -16.44
C LEU A 175 22.60 -5.30 -17.40
N SER A 176 21.93 -5.37 -18.56
CA SER A 176 21.61 -4.18 -19.35
C SER A 176 20.33 -3.56 -18.80
N PHE A 177 20.31 -2.24 -18.66
CA PHE A 177 19.21 -1.47 -18.06
C PHE A 177 18.78 -0.35 -18.99
N ILE A 178 17.47 -0.21 -19.18
CA ILE A 178 16.85 0.81 -20.02
C ILE A 178 15.78 1.52 -19.18
N ARG A 179 15.83 2.85 -19.19
CA ARG A 179 14.86 3.75 -18.54
C ARG A 179 14.14 4.53 -19.63
N SER A 180 12.82 4.69 -19.52
CA SER A 180 11.94 5.18 -20.59
C SER A 180 10.80 6.03 -20.03
N THR A 181 10.33 7.03 -20.78
CA THR A 181 9.06 7.75 -20.48
C THR A 181 7.80 6.99 -20.92
N GLU A 182 7.94 5.89 -21.65
CA GLU A 182 6.84 5.14 -22.28
C GLU A 182 6.77 3.70 -21.77
N GLU A 183 5.58 3.29 -21.31
CA GLU A 183 5.28 1.96 -20.76
C GLU A 183 5.49 0.82 -21.78
N ASN A 184 5.23 1.11 -23.06
CA ASN A 184 5.28 0.14 -24.16
C ASN A 184 6.67 0.03 -24.83
N CYS A 185 7.69 0.69 -24.27
CA CYS A 185 9.08 0.57 -24.72
C CYS A 185 9.49 -0.90 -24.89
N GLN A 186 9.91 -1.26 -26.09
CA GLN A 186 10.49 -2.57 -26.39
C GLN A 186 12.01 -2.45 -26.24
N PRO A 187 12.68 -3.28 -25.42
CA PRO A 187 14.13 -3.17 -25.22
C PRO A 187 14.95 -3.85 -26.34
N ILE A 188 14.38 -4.82 -27.06
CA ILE A 188 15.08 -5.64 -28.06
C ILE A 188 14.15 -5.91 -29.27
N PRO A 189 14.32 -5.23 -30.42
CA PRO A 189 15.11 -4.01 -30.63
C PRO A 189 14.46 -2.79 -29.93
N LEU A 190 15.23 -1.73 -29.75
CA LEU A 190 14.78 -0.53 -29.03
C LEU A 190 13.72 0.27 -29.83
N ILE A 191 12.45 0.17 -29.42
CA ILE A 191 11.28 0.74 -30.14
C ILE A 191 10.28 1.36 -29.15
N ASP A 192 9.68 2.49 -29.55
CA ASP A 192 8.60 3.21 -28.84
C ASP A 192 8.90 3.60 -27.38
N CYS A 193 10.15 3.99 -27.09
CA CYS A 193 10.64 4.32 -25.74
C CYS A 193 10.67 5.82 -25.39
N GLY A 194 10.01 6.69 -26.15
CA GLY A 194 9.94 8.13 -25.88
C GLY A 194 11.30 8.81 -25.67
N MET A 195 11.50 9.45 -24.51
CA MET A 195 12.84 9.76 -24.00
C MET A 195 13.34 8.58 -23.19
N TYR A 196 14.59 8.15 -23.44
CA TYR A 196 15.18 7.00 -22.79
C TYR A 196 16.67 7.20 -22.50
N GLU A 197 17.17 6.42 -21.55
CA GLU A 197 18.60 6.23 -21.25
C GLU A 197 18.93 4.74 -21.14
N THR A 198 20.17 4.35 -21.46
CA THR A 198 20.59 2.94 -21.50
C THR A 198 21.98 2.75 -20.88
N ASP A 199 22.09 1.84 -19.92
CA ASP A 199 23.35 1.50 -19.23
C ASP A 199 23.59 -0.02 -19.21
N VAL A 200 24.84 -0.41 -18.96
CA VAL A 200 25.20 -1.73 -18.43
C VAL A 200 25.66 -1.51 -17.01
N LEU A 201 25.06 -2.21 -16.05
CA LEU A 201 25.23 -1.91 -14.63
C LEU A 201 26.58 -2.44 -14.11
N GLU A 202 27.52 -1.54 -13.77
CA GLU A 202 28.89 -1.88 -13.36
C GLU A 202 29.27 -1.31 -11.97
N GLY A 203 28.57 -1.75 -10.91
CA GLY A 203 28.99 -1.61 -9.50
C GLY A 203 28.90 -0.21 -8.86
N ASP A 204 29.10 0.87 -9.62
CA ASP A 204 28.85 2.24 -9.16
C ASP A 204 27.36 2.62 -9.34
N ALA A 205 26.81 3.44 -8.44
CA ALA A 205 25.45 3.94 -8.55
C ALA A 205 25.27 4.86 -9.76
N ILE A 206 24.10 4.79 -10.42
CA ILE A 206 23.80 5.56 -11.63
C ILE A 206 22.75 6.64 -11.38
N THR A 207 22.88 7.77 -12.07
CA THR A 207 21.87 8.83 -12.10
C THR A 207 20.89 8.59 -13.24
N ASP A 208 19.60 8.78 -12.98
CA ASP A 208 18.48 8.71 -13.92
C ASP A 208 17.82 10.09 -14.02
N ALA A 209 17.82 10.69 -15.22
CA ALA A 209 17.15 11.98 -15.48
C ALA A 209 15.72 11.83 -16.04
N ILE A 210 15.21 10.60 -16.18
CA ILE A 210 13.84 10.31 -16.64
C ILE A 210 12.84 10.34 -15.48
N THR A 211 13.18 9.65 -14.38
CA THR A 211 12.27 9.55 -13.21
C THR A 211 12.53 10.67 -12.22
N THR A 212 11.49 11.37 -11.79
CA THR A 212 11.53 12.38 -10.72
C THR A 212 10.29 12.29 -9.83
N LEU A 213 10.23 13.08 -8.76
CA LEU A 213 9.06 13.15 -7.89
C LEU A 213 7.77 13.58 -8.63
N ASP A 214 7.90 14.33 -9.73
CA ASP A 214 6.81 14.84 -10.56
C ASP A 214 6.69 14.10 -11.91
N SER A 215 7.40 12.98 -12.13
CA SER A 215 7.38 12.25 -13.41
C SER A 215 7.76 10.76 -13.28
N PRO A 216 6.86 9.82 -13.64
CA PRO A 216 7.14 8.39 -13.54
C PRO A 216 8.06 7.89 -14.66
N GLY A 217 8.87 6.88 -14.34
CA GLY A 217 9.74 6.17 -15.28
C GLY A 217 9.30 4.73 -15.54
N PHE A 218 9.71 4.18 -16.68
CA PHE A 218 9.52 2.79 -17.05
C PHE A 218 10.87 2.09 -17.24
N TYR A 219 11.07 1.01 -16.50
CA TYR A 219 12.36 0.37 -16.24
C TYR A 219 12.36 -1.06 -16.82
N HIS A 220 13.35 -1.36 -17.66
CA HIS A 220 13.52 -2.64 -18.33
C HIS A 220 14.93 -3.19 -18.07
N PHE A 221 15.02 -4.41 -17.56
CA PHE A 221 16.29 -5.10 -17.28
C PHE A 221 16.43 -6.34 -18.17
N THR A 222 17.59 -6.55 -18.77
CA THR A 222 17.86 -7.71 -19.63
C THR A 222 19.23 -8.36 -19.35
N PHE A 223 19.33 -9.66 -19.64
CA PHE A 223 20.55 -10.46 -19.53
C PHE A 223 20.58 -11.54 -20.61
N GLY A 224 21.27 -11.27 -21.71
CA GLY A 224 21.24 -12.15 -22.89
C GLY A 224 19.89 -12.07 -23.60
N GLN A 225 19.21 -13.20 -23.74
CA GLN A 225 17.84 -13.29 -24.26
C GLN A 225 16.78 -13.28 -23.14
N ASN A 226 17.19 -13.11 -21.89
CA ASN A 226 16.28 -13.03 -20.74
C ASN A 226 15.94 -11.57 -20.44
N THR A 227 14.67 -11.31 -20.12
CA THR A 227 14.10 -9.99 -19.83
C THR A 227 13.28 -10.07 -18.55
N ALA A 228 13.37 -9.06 -17.68
CA ALA A 228 12.40 -8.86 -16.62
C ALA A 228 11.11 -8.24 -17.18
N ALA A 229 10.00 -8.34 -16.44
CA ALA A 229 8.79 -7.57 -16.76
C ALA A 229 9.07 -6.07 -16.63
N THR A 230 8.46 -5.23 -17.48
CA THR A 230 8.57 -3.76 -17.37
C THR A 230 8.09 -3.31 -16.00
N SER A 231 8.99 -2.75 -15.19
CA SER A 231 8.57 -2.03 -13.98
C SER A 231 8.17 -0.62 -14.36
N MET A 232 7.17 -0.09 -13.68
CA MET A 232 7.05 1.36 -13.52
C MET A 232 7.94 1.80 -12.35
N LEU A 233 8.09 3.09 -12.16
CA LEU A 233 8.39 3.70 -10.88
C LEU A 233 7.69 5.07 -10.83
N SER A 234 6.91 5.33 -9.78
CA SER A 234 6.25 6.62 -9.55
C SER A 234 6.31 7.00 -8.09
N ALA A 235 6.51 8.29 -7.80
CA ALA A 235 6.36 8.84 -6.47
C ALA A 235 4.92 9.25 -6.13
N GLU A 236 4.04 9.28 -7.14
CA GLU A 236 2.62 9.59 -6.98
C GLU A 236 1.89 8.54 -6.12
N LYS A 237 0.95 9.02 -5.30
CA LYS A 237 0.06 8.19 -4.48
C LYS A 237 -1.33 8.81 -4.53
N PHE A 238 -2.41 8.06 -4.37
CA PHE A 238 -3.75 8.65 -4.28
C PHE A 238 -4.06 9.16 -2.85
N GLU A 239 -5.02 10.10 -2.76
CA GLU A 239 -5.55 10.59 -1.48
C GLU A 239 -6.43 9.56 -0.75
N VAL A 240 -6.41 9.63 0.59
CA VAL A 240 -7.23 8.80 1.49
C VAL A 240 -8.71 9.11 1.25
N ARG A 241 -9.52 8.07 1.05
CA ARG A 241 -10.89 8.21 0.55
C ARG A 241 -11.86 7.12 1.02
N SER A 242 -13.12 7.26 0.65
CA SER A 242 -14.17 6.26 0.84
C SER A 242 -15.25 6.31 -0.24
N GLY A 243 -15.80 5.15 -0.61
CA GLY A 243 -16.88 5.05 -1.59
C GLY A 243 -16.44 5.24 -3.04
N GLU A 244 -15.15 5.11 -3.31
CA GLU A 244 -14.52 4.75 -4.58
C GLU A 244 -15.12 3.47 -5.19
N ALA A 245 -14.78 3.20 -6.45
CA ALA A 245 -15.02 1.90 -7.08
C ALA A 245 -13.70 1.32 -7.60
N THR A 246 -13.51 0.01 -7.42
CA THR A 246 -12.34 -0.73 -7.91
C THR A 246 -12.75 -1.87 -8.84
N ILE A 247 -12.00 -2.10 -9.92
CA ILE A 247 -12.27 -3.20 -10.87
C ILE A 247 -10.99 -3.64 -11.58
N VAL A 248 -10.94 -4.88 -12.04
CA VAL A 248 -9.87 -5.37 -12.94
C VAL A 248 -10.33 -5.25 -14.39
N PHE A 249 -9.53 -4.60 -15.23
CA PHE A 249 -9.77 -4.44 -16.67
C PHE A 249 -8.44 -4.44 -17.44
N ASN A 250 -8.37 -5.16 -18.57
CA ASN A 250 -7.13 -5.31 -19.36
C ASN A 250 -5.89 -5.60 -18.49
N ASN A 251 -6.00 -6.55 -17.56
CA ASN A 251 -4.98 -6.97 -16.57
C ASN A 251 -4.47 -5.87 -15.61
N ASN A 252 -5.08 -4.70 -15.56
CA ASN A 252 -4.79 -3.66 -14.56
C ASN A 252 -5.92 -3.59 -13.54
N LEU A 253 -5.57 -3.34 -12.28
CA LEU A 253 -6.49 -2.88 -11.25
C LEU A 253 -6.73 -1.37 -11.43
N TYR A 254 -7.98 -0.96 -11.43
CA TYR A 254 -8.41 0.44 -11.45
C TYR A 254 -8.96 0.85 -10.10
N LEU A 255 -8.69 2.09 -9.68
CA LEU A 255 -9.36 2.80 -8.60
C LEU A 255 -9.93 4.10 -9.16
N ILE A 256 -11.22 4.36 -8.90
CA ILE A 256 -11.93 5.50 -9.50
C ILE A 256 -12.76 6.26 -8.46
N GLY A 257 -12.56 7.58 -8.40
CA GLY A 257 -13.37 8.51 -7.62
C GLY A 257 -13.38 8.24 -6.11
N GLY A 258 -14.54 8.47 -5.47
CA GLY A 258 -14.71 8.41 -4.01
C GLY A 258 -14.85 9.81 -3.38
N TYR A 259 -14.65 9.91 -2.07
CA TYR A 259 -14.60 11.17 -1.32
C TYR A 259 -13.54 11.17 -0.20
N THR A 260 -13.00 12.34 0.14
CA THR A 260 -11.98 12.53 1.19
C THR A 260 -12.57 12.70 2.60
N SER A 261 -11.71 12.72 3.63
CA SER A 261 -12.08 13.29 4.94
C SER A 261 -12.60 14.72 4.79
N GLY A 262 -13.34 15.20 5.79
CA GLY A 262 -13.81 16.58 5.79
C GLY A 262 -14.80 16.89 6.91
N ASP A 263 -14.73 18.12 7.41
CA ASP A 263 -15.46 18.64 8.56
C ASP A 263 -16.28 19.90 8.20
N VAL A 264 -16.42 20.87 9.11
CA VAL A 264 -17.10 22.16 8.87
C VAL A 264 -16.15 23.26 8.34
N ASN A 265 -14.84 23.04 8.35
CA ASN A 265 -13.80 23.99 7.93
C ASN A 265 -13.14 23.54 6.61
N ASN A 266 -12.77 22.26 6.53
CA ASN A 266 -12.28 21.60 5.32
C ASN A 266 -13.42 20.72 4.75
N PRO A 267 -14.21 21.21 3.77
CA PRO A 267 -15.38 20.48 3.29
C PRO A 267 -14.97 19.28 2.43
N ARG A 268 -15.53 18.10 2.75
CA ARG A 268 -15.36 16.85 2.01
C ARG A 268 -15.30 17.06 0.50
N GLU A 269 -14.18 16.72 -0.10
CA GLU A 269 -14.03 16.67 -1.54
C GLU A 269 -14.58 15.35 -2.08
N TYR A 270 -15.04 15.38 -3.33
CA TYR A 270 -15.35 14.18 -4.11
C TYR A 270 -14.41 14.17 -5.29
N LYS A 271 -13.91 13.00 -5.69
CA LYS A 271 -12.93 12.87 -6.77
C LYS A 271 -13.52 12.33 -8.07
N ASN A 272 -12.86 12.67 -9.19
CA ASN A 272 -13.05 12.14 -10.55
C ASN A 272 -11.71 11.75 -11.19
N ASP A 273 -10.74 11.45 -10.34
CA ASP A 273 -9.47 10.86 -10.73
C ASP A 273 -9.64 9.41 -11.18
N VAL A 274 -8.64 8.91 -11.93
CA VAL A 274 -8.51 7.52 -12.34
C VAL A 274 -7.08 7.06 -12.12
N TRP A 275 -6.92 6.06 -11.26
CA TRP A 275 -5.65 5.46 -10.90
C TRP A 275 -5.61 4.01 -11.37
N ILE A 276 -4.43 3.56 -11.86
CA ILE A 276 -4.20 2.15 -12.23
C ILE A 276 -2.99 1.56 -11.53
N SER A 277 -3.01 0.23 -11.38
CA SER A 277 -1.89 -0.57 -10.90
C SER A 277 -1.87 -1.95 -11.57
N LYS A 278 -0.70 -2.59 -11.63
CA LYS A 278 -0.50 -3.97 -12.11
C LYS A 278 -0.33 -4.98 -10.96
N ASP A 279 0.15 -4.52 -9.81
CA ASP A 279 0.55 -5.33 -8.65
C ASP A 279 -0.24 -4.99 -7.38
N GLY A 280 -0.78 -3.78 -7.28
CA GLY A 280 -1.48 -3.22 -6.12
C GLY A 280 -0.58 -2.36 -5.22
N ASP A 281 0.74 -2.36 -5.43
CA ASP A 281 1.72 -1.62 -4.65
C ASP A 281 2.07 -0.27 -5.30
N GLU A 282 2.36 -0.28 -6.61
CA GLU A 282 2.64 0.94 -7.40
C GLU A 282 1.41 1.40 -8.16
N TRP A 283 1.16 2.70 -8.16
CA TRP A 283 -0.02 3.29 -8.80
C TRP A 283 0.35 4.47 -9.69
N LEU A 284 -0.36 4.60 -10.81
CA LEU A 284 -0.22 5.70 -11.77
C LEU A 284 -1.52 6.48 -11.85
N GLU A 285 -1.45 7.81 -11.73
CA GLU A 285 -2.59 8.66 -12.08
C GLU A 285 -2.66 8.78 -13.61
N ILE A 286 -3.70 8.17 -14.20
CA ILE A 286 -3.94 8.25 -15.65
C ILE A 286 -4.93 9.34 -16.02
N ASN A 287 -5.63 9.91 -15.04
CA ASN A 287 -6.38 11.15 -15.14
C ASN A 287 -6.43 11.85 -13.76
N GLU A 288 -5.80 13.02 -13.60
CA GLU A 288 -6.03 13.95 -12.46
C GLU A 288 -7.53 14.33 -12.37
N ALA A 289 -8.14 14.63 -13.52
CA ALA A 289 -9.56 14.95 -13.62
C ALA A 289 -10.15 14.35 -14.91
N ALA A 290 -10.71 13.15 -14.83
CA ALA A 290 -11.41 12.54 -15.96
C ALA A 290 -12.70 13.31 -16.29
N ASN A 291 -13.18 13.20 -17.54
CA ASN A 291 -14.32 13.98 -18.04
C ASN A 291 -15.62 13.84 -17.23
N PHE A 292 -15.78 12.79 -16.42
CA PHE A 292 -16.97 12.57 -15.60
C PHE A 292 -16.98 13.41 -14.32
N SER A 293 -18.15 13.92 -13.91
CA SER A 293 -18.25 14.69 -12.66
C SER A 293 -17.82 13.85 -11.43
N PRO A 294 -17.20 14.45 -10.40
CA PRO A 294 -16.83 13.75 -9.17
C PRO A 294 -17.96 12.98 -8.51
N ARG A 295 -17.66 11.85 -7.86
CA ARG A 295 -18.68 10.94 -7.30
C ARG A 295 -18.16 9.87 -6.34
N SER A 296 -19.02 9.46 -5.42
CA SER A 296 -18.88 8.23 -4.63
C SER A 296 -20.16 7.37 -4.68
N GLY A 297 -20.07 6.12 -4.24
CA GLY A 297 -21.21 5.18 -4.22
C GLY A 297 -21.82 5.00 -5.61
N HIS A 298 -20.97 5.09 -6.63
CA HIS A 298 -21.27 4.81 -8.03
C HIS A 298 -21.01 3.32 -8.31
N GLN A 299 -21.36 2.86 -9.50
CA GLN A 299 -21.08 1.48 -9.93
C GLN A 299 -20.20 1.46 -11.18
N LEU A 300 -19.35 0.45 -11.26
CA LEU A 300 -18.33 0.27 -12.28
C LEU A 300 -18.38 -1.18 -12.79
N ILE A 301 -18.47 -1.38 -14.11
CA ILE A 301 -18.61 -2.71 -14.71
C ILE A 301 -17.84 -2.79 -16.04
N VAL A 302 -17.12 -3.90 -16.26
CA VAL A 302 -16.53 -4.25 -17.55
C VAL A 302 -17.57 -4.96 -18.41
N ARG A 303 -17.80 -4.47 -19.64
CA ARG A 303 -18.71 -5.08 -20.61
C ARG A 303 -18.37 -4.68 -22.04
N ASP A 304 -18.48 -5.61 -22.98
CA ASP A 304 -18.17 -5.41 -24.42
C ASP A 304 -16.74 -4.86 -24.64
N ASN A 305 -15.79 -5.30 -23.79
CA ASN A 305 -14.40 -4.83 -23.66
C ASN A 305 -14.26 -3.32 -23.37
N LYS A 306 -15.15 -2.77 -22.54
CA LYS A 306 -15.16 -1.36 -22.11
C LYS A 306 -15.47 -1.25 -20.63
N LEU A 307 -14.97 -0.21 -19.99
CA LEU A 307 -15.39 0.22 -18.66
C LEU A 307 -16.67 1.06 -18.77
N TRP A 308 -17.65 0.77 -17.91
CA TRP A 308 -18.90 1.52 -17.80
C TRP A 308 -19.06 2.01 -16.37
N LEU A 309 -19.17 3.33 -16.21
CA LEU A 309 -19.37 4.00 -14.92
C LEU A 309 -20.80 4.56 -14.86
N LEU A 310 -21.52 4.27 -13.77
CA LEU A 310 -22.95 4.58 -13.61
C LEU A 310 -23.24 5.29 -12.28
N GLY A 311 -24.05 6.35 -12.34
CA GLY A 311 -24.67 6.97 -11.15
C GLY A 311 -23.68 7.56 -10.13
N GLY A 312 -24.02 7.48 -8.85
CA GLY A 312 -23.21 8.00 -7.74
C GLY A 312 -23.68 9.35 -7.21
N ALA A 313 -22.97 9.89 -6.21
CA ALA A 313 -23.29 11.16 -5.56
C ALA A 313 -22.04 11.99 -5.24
N ASN A 314 -22.18 13.33 -5.22
CA ASN A 314 -21.12 14.27 -4.82
C ASN A 314 -21.53 15.15 -3.62
N GLY A 315 -22.32 14.60 -2.71
CA GLY A 315 -22.85 15.28 -1.52
C GLY A 315 -23.98 16.27 -1.82
N ALA A 316 -23.77 17.18 -2.79
CA ALA A 316 -24.74 18.16 -3.24
C ALA A 316 -25.74 17.60 -4.27
N THR A 317 -25.30 16.68 -5.14
CA THR A 317 -26.12 16.08 -6.19
C THR A 317 -25.97 14.57 -6.26
N GLN A 318 -26.99 13.91 -6.81
CA GLN A 318 -26.92 12.51 -7.24
C GLN A 318 -27.01 12.44 -8.76
N HIS A 319 -26.33 11.47 -9.34
CA HIS A 319 -26.24 11.28 -10.78
C HIS A 319 -27.07 10.08 -11.25
N ASN A 320 -27.50 10.15 -12.50
CA ASN A 320 -28.02 9.04 -13.30
C ASN A 320 -27.30 8.95 -14.65
N TYR A 321 -26.14 9.61 -14.76
CA TYR A 321 -25.31 9.59 -15.96
C TYR A 321 -24.61 8.25 -16.13
N VAL A 322 -24.44 7.85 -17.39
CA VAL A 322 -23.63 6.69 -17.79
C VAL A 322 -22.45 7.21 -18.60
N TRP A 323 -21.26 6.73 -18.24
CA TRP A 323 -19.99 7.07 -18.87
C TRP A 323 -19.31 5.79 -19.34
N VAL A 324 -18.63 5.84 -20.48
CA VAL A 324 -17.96 4.69 -21.09
C VAL A 324 -16.53 5.06 -21.48
N SER A 325 -15.60 4.13 -21.29
CA SER A 325 -14.22 4.23 -21.73
C SER A 325 -13.71 2.90 -22.28
N GLU A 326 -12.85 2.93 -23.30
CA GLU A 326 -12.26 1.73 -23.94
C GLU A 326 -10.88 1.40 -23.37
N ASP A 327 -10.23 2.39 -22.75
CA ASP A 327 -8.84 2.40 -22.27
C ASP A 327 -8.71 2.81 -20.79
N GLY A 328 -9.82 3.22 -20.15
CA GLY A 328 -9.85 3.79 -18.81
C GLY A 328 -9.37 5.25 -18.71
N LYS A 329 -8.77 5.80 -19.77
CA LYS A 329 -8.26 7.19 -19.84
C LYS A 329 -9.26 8.15 -20.47
N ASN A 330 -9.91 7.70 -21.55
CA ASN A 330 -10.81 8.52 -22.37
C ASN A 330 -12.27 8.20 -22.04
N TRP A 331 -12.89 9.04 -21.20
CA TRP A 331 -14.27 8.86 -20.76
C TRP A 331 -15.25 9.70 -21.58
N THR A 332 -16.25 9.04 -22.17
CA THR A 332 -17.33 9.68 -22.95
C THR A 332 -18.66 9.53 -22.21
N GLN A 333 -19.37 10.64 -21.98
CA GLN A 333 -20.74 10.57 -21.48
C GLN A 333 -21.68 10.04 -22.56
N LEU A 334 -22.53 9.08 -22.21
CA LEU A 334 -23.61 8.67 -23.10
C LEU A 334 -24.77 9.67 -23.00
N GLU A 335 -25.16 10.24 -24.14
CA GLU A 335 -26.43 10.95 -24.23
C GLU A 335 -27.59 9.97 -24.11
N GLN A 336 -28.32 10.10 -23.00
CA GLN A 336 -29.44 9.23 -22.64
C GLN A 336 -30.75 9.90 -23.07
N GLU A 337 -31.47 9.29 -24.01
CA GLU A 337 -32.83 9.71 -24.37
C GLU A 337 -33.83 9.43 -23.24
N GLN A 338 -33.61 8.33 -22.49
CA GLN A 338 -34.42 7.92 -21.35
C GLN A 338 -33.50 7.54 -20.19
N ARG A 339 -33.69 8.17 -19.02
CA ARG A 339 -32.80 8.04 -17.85
C ARG A 339 -33.48 7.30 -16.71
N PHE A 340 -32.72 6.48 -15.99
CA PHE A 340 -33.10 5.95 -14.69
C PHE A 340 -33.12 7.06 -13.62
N SER A 341 -33.78 6.82 -12.49
CA SER A 341 -33.80 7.77 -11.35
C SER A 341 -32.43 7.84 -10.67
N THR A 342 -32.01 9.07 -10.32
CA THR A 342 -30.75 9.40 -9.63
C THR A 342 -30.57 8.61 -8.33
N ARG A 343 -29.37 8.04 -8.12
CA ARG A 343 -29.11 7.11 -7.02
C ARG A 343 -27.62 6.95 -6.68
N SER A 344 -27.34 6.54 -5.44
CA SER A 344 -26.04 6.00 -5.01
C SER A 344 -26.21 4.74 -4.14
N HIS A 345 -25.13 3.97 -4.00
CA HIS A 345 -25.08 2.68 -3.26
C HIS A 345 -26.17 1.70 -3.72
N PHE A 346 -26.22 1.49 -5.03
CA PHE A 346 -27.16 0.64 -5.79
C PHE A 346 -26.38 -0.45 -6.51
N GLU A 347 -27.06 -1.49 -7.00
CA GLU A 347 -26.39 -2.59 -7.71
C GLU A 347 -26.54 -2.48 -9.23
N VAL A 348 -25.48 -2.86 -9.96
CA VAL A 348 -25.47 -3.00 -11.43
C VAL A 348 -25.09 -4.43 -11.79
N PHE A 349 -25.79 -5.01 -12.76
CA PHE A 349 -25.45 -6.32 -13.31
C PHE A 349 -25.84 -6.42 -14.79
N THR A 350 -25.41 -7.49 -15.45
CA THR A 350 -25.78 -7.82 -16.82
C THR A 350 -26.53 -9.14 -16.89
N LEU A 351 -27.54 -9.19 -17.76
CA LEU A 351 -28.30 -10.40 -18.10
C LEU A 351 -28.65 -10.31 -19.59
N ASN A 352 -28.40 -11.38 -20.36
CA ASN A 352 -28.73 -11.48 -21.79
C ASN A 352 -28.24 -10.33 -22.67
N ASN A 353 -27.10 -9.73 -22.31
CA ASN A 353 -26.54 -8.52 -22.92
C ASN A 353 -27.42 -7.25 -22.78
N GLU A 354 -28.30 -7.21 -21.77
CA GLU A 354 -28.89 -5.99 -21.19
C GLU A 354 -28.21 -5.66 -19.85
N PHE A 355 -28.11 -4.37 -19.54
CA PHE A 355 -27.78 -3.86 -18.20
C PHE A 355 -29.03 -3.81 -17.32
N PHE A 356 -28.84 -4.00 -16.02
CA PHE A 356 -29.85 -3.81 -14.99
C PHE A 356 -29.30 -2.96 -13.85
N ILE A 357 -30.19 -2.15 -13.25
CA ILE A 357 -29.92 -1.27 -12.11
C ILE A 357 -30.97 -1.58 -11.03
N ALA A 358 -30.53 -1.98 -9.83
CA ALA A 358 -31.41 -2.39 -8.73
C ALA A 358 -31.22 -1.50 -7.48
N GLY A 359 -32.31 -0.89 -7.01
CA GLY A 359 -32.38 -0.25 -5.69
C GLY A 359 -31.39 0.90 -5.45
N GLY A 360 -30.88 1.00 -4.22
CA GLY A 360 -30.03 2.10 -3.73
C GLY A 360 -30.80 3.20 -3.00
N TYR A 361 -30.22 4.41 -2.93
CA TYR A 361 -30.75 5.51 -2.11
C TYR A 361 -30.92 6.82 -2.90
N THR A 362 -31.96 7.59 -2.58
CA THR A 362 -32.11 9.00 -3.04
C THR A 362 -31.21 9.95 -2.25
N THR A 363 -31.09 11.21 -2.69
CA THR A 363 -30.34 12.28 -2.00
C THR A 363 -30.84 12.54 -0.56
N HIS A 364 -32.07 12.13 -0.23
CA HIS A 364 -32.65 12.26 1.12
C HIS A 364 -32.54 10.97 1.95
N GLY A 365 -31.76 9.98 1.48
CA GLY A 365 -31.61 8.68 2.14
C GLY A 365 -32.81 7.74 1.99
N GLU A 366 -33.75 8.04 1.09
CA GLU A 366 -34.93 7.19 0.86
C GLU A 366 -34.50 5.94 0.08
N LYS A 367 -34.88 4.76 0.56
CA LYS A 367 -34.57 3.49 -0.10
C LYS A 367 -35.38 3.35 -1.40
N LEU A 368 -34.68 3.20 -2.52
CA LEU A 368 -35.27 2.89 -3.81
C LEU A 368 -35.61 1.39 -3.88
N ASN A 369 -36.80 1.09 -4.40
CA ASN A 369 -37.31 -0.27 -4.55
C ASN A 369 -37.71 -0.57 -6.01
N ASP A 370 -37.05 0.10 -6.96
CA ASP A 370 -37.25 -0.02 -8.40
C ASP A 370 -36.15 -0.84 -9.09
N LEU A 371 -36.45 -1.27 -10.32
CA LEU A 371 -35.54 -1.96 -11.22
C LEU A 371 -35.62 -1.29 -12.60
N TRP A 372 -34.46 -0.96 -13.16
CA TRP A 372 -34.33 -0.38 -14.50
C TRP A 372 -33.46 -1.27 -15.38
N ARG A 373 -33.69 -1.21 -16.69
CA ARG A 373 -32.90 -1.94 -17.69
C ARG A 373 -32.59 -1.15 -18.94
N SER A 374 -31.53 -1.54 -19.65
CA SER A 374 -31.15 -0.98 -20.94
C SER A 374 -30.29 -1.94 -21.78
N THR A 375 -30.52 -1.99 -23.09
CA THR A 375 -29.64 -2.70 -24.04
C THR A 375 -28.36 -1.92 -24.37
N ASP A 376 -28.38 -0.59 -24.27
CA ASP A 376 -27.39 0.33 -24.85
C ASP A 376 -26.80 1.36 -23.86
N GLY A 377 -27.29 1.38 -22.62
CA GLY A 377 -26.91 2.36 -21.58
C GLY A 377 -27.48 3.77 -21.80
N LYS A 378 -28.23 4.01 -22.89
CA LYS A 378 -28.82 5.31 -23.29
C LYS A 378 -30.33 5.34 -23.10
N ASN A 379 -30.97 4.21 -23.35
CA ASN A 379 -32.41 4.03 -23.31
C ASN A 379 -32.76 3.17 -22.10
N TRP A 380 -32.98 3.82 -20.95
CA TRP A 380 -33.37 3.15 -19.71
C TRP A 380 -34.88 3.06 -19.59
N SER A 381 -35.39 1.83 -19.48
CA SER A 381 -36.79 1.55 -19.17
C SER A 381 -36.92 1.03 -17.74
N ALA A 382 -37.89 1.56 -17.00
CA ALA A 382 -38.30 0.96 -15.73
C ALA A 382 -39.07 -0.33 -16.01
N VAL A 383 -38.84 -1.38 -15.21
CA VAL A 383 -39.58 -2.65 -15.33
C VAL A 383 -40.95 -2.46 -14.69
N THR A 384 -41.95 -2.04 -15.49
CA THR A 384 -43.19 -1.41 -15.02
C THR A 384 -44.10 -2.24 -14.12
N ASP A 385 -43.98 -3.56 -14.17
CA ASP A 385 -44.77 -4.51 -13.36
C ASP A 385 -43.96 -5.12 -12.21
N PHE A 386 -42.78 -4.56 -11.91
CA PHE A 386 -41.88 -4.99 -10.84
C PHE A 386 -41.63 -3.89 -9.80
N SER A 387 -41.65 -4.26 -8.53
CA SER A 387 -41.21 -3.42 -7.41
C SER A 387 -40.86 -4.32 -6.23
N PHE A 388 -39.70 -4.09 -5.61
CA PHE A 388 -39.33 -4.88 -4.43
C PHE A 388 -40.30 -4.57 -3.28
N ALA A 389 -40.78 -5.62 -2.60
CA ALA A 389 -41.35 -5.45 -1.26
C ALA A 389 -40.34 -4.69 -0.38
N GLN A 390 -40.79 -3.65 0.33
CA GLN A 390 -39.94 -2.64 0.98
C GLN A 390 -38.78 -3.27 1.75
N ALA A 391 -37.57 -3.25 1.16
CA ALA A 391 -36.43 -4.00 1.64
C ALA A 391 -36.00 -3.49 3.02
N SER A 392 -36.24 -4.31 4.04
CA SER A 392 -36.17 -3.88 5.43
C SER A 392 -34.78 -3.36 5.81
N ASN A 393 -33.71 -4.11 5.54
CA ASN A 393 -32.35 -3.83 6.02
C ASN A 393 -31.22 -4.05 4.96
N SER A 394 -31.16 -3.18 3.93
CA SER A 394 -29.99 -2.97 3.04
C SER A 394 -29.88 -3.93 1.82
N PRO A 395 -28.76 -4.00 1.04
CA PRO A 395 -28.80 -4.15 -0.42
C PRO A 395 -29.37 -5.46 -0.98
N VAL A 396 -29.77 -5.40 -2.25
CA VAL A 396 -30.23 -6.55 -3.04
C VAL A 396 -29.02 -7.21 -3.68
N VAL A 397 -28.57 -8.34 -3.13
CA VAL A 397 -27.54 -9.16 -3.77
C VAL A 397 -28.11 -9.71 -5.08
N VAL A 398 -27.33 -9.63 -6.15
CA VAL A 398 -27.69 -10.18 -7.46
C VAL A 398 -26.73 -11.30 -7.82
N LEU A 399 -27.29 -12.46 -8.17
CA LEU A 399 -26.53 -13.59 -8.71
C LEU A 399 -26.93 -13.80 -10.17
N GLY A 400 -25.94 -13.99 -11.04
CA GLY A 400 -26.14 -14.36 -12.44
C GLY A 400 -25.54 -15.73 -12.72
N ASP A 401 -26.32 -16.64 -13.26
CA ASP A 401 -25.78 -17.86 -13.88
C ASP A 401 -25.44 -17.57 -15.34
N ALA A 402 -24.14 -17.52 -15.65
CA ALA A 402 -23.62 -17.26 -16.99
C ALA A 402 -23.89 -18.40 -17.99
N ALA A 403 -24.15 -19.62 -17.51
CA ALA A 403 -24.51 -20.77 -18.34
C ALA A 403 -26.04 -20.88 -18.54
N ALA A 404 -26.85 -20.58 -17.51
CA ALA A 404 -28.30 -20.66 -17.58
C ALA A 404 -29.01 -19.35 -18.00
N GLN A 405 -28.28 -18.26 -18.26
CA GLN A 405 -28.85 -16.97 -18.69
C GLN A 405 -30.00 -16.48 -17.79
N THR A 406 -29.79 -16.59 -16.48
CA THR A 406 -30.79 -16.23 -15.46
C THR A 406 -30.15 -15.38 -14.37
N ALA A 407 -30.84 -14.31 -13.98
CA ALA A 407 -30.45 -13.49 -12.83
C ALA A 407 -31.47 -13.60 -11.69
N TYR A 408 -30.97 -13.51 -10.46
CA TYR A 408 -31.74 -13.69 -9.23
C TYR A 408 -31.52 -12.48 -8.32
N LEU A 409 -32.61 -11.80 -7.98
CA LEU A 409 -32.61 -10.65 -7.08
C LEU A 409 -33.01 -11.08 -5.66
N LEU A 410 -32.10 -10.91 -4.71
CA LEU A 410 -32.24 -11.37 -3.32
C LEU A 410 -32.66 -10.24 -2.38
N GLY A 411 -33.96 -9.88 -2.41
CA GLY A 411 -34.58 -8.89 -1.52
C GLY A 411 -35.16 -9.53 -0.26
N ASP A 412 -36.28 -9.00 0.25
CA ASP A 412 -37.08 -9.64 1.31
C ASP A 412 -37.92 -10.84 0.76
N LYS A 413 -37.90 -11.00 -0.57
CA LYS A 413 -38.39 -12.11 -1.40
C LYS A 413 -37.35 -12.36 -2.51
N ILE A 414 -37.39 -13.53 -3.14
CA ILE A 414 -36.52 -13.86 -4.27
C ILE A 414 -37.31 -13.77 -5.58
N TYR A 415 -36.69 -13.12 -6.57
CA TYR A 415 -37.23 -12.97 -7.91
C TYR A 415 -36.21 -13.45 -8.94
N SER A 416 -36.64 -14.31 -9.85
CA SER A 416 -35.84 -14.77 -10.99
C SER A 416 -36.29 -14.08 -12.27
N SER A 417 -35.36 -13.81 -13.18
CA SER A 417 -35.70 -13.59 -14.58
C SER A 417 -34.68 -14.19 -15.53
N THR A 418 -35.19 -14.86 -16.55
CA THR A 418 -34.45 -15.40 -17.71
C THR A 418 -34.46 -14.42 -18.89
N ASP A 419 -35.14 -13.28 -18.78
CA ASP A 419 -35.35 -12.32 -19.89
C ASP A 419 -35.31 -10.84 -19.46
N GLY A 420 -35.07 -10.57 -18.17
CA GLY A 420 -35.06 -9.25 -17.55
C GLY A 420 -36.38 -8.47 -17.61
N SER A 421 -37.39 -9.02 -18.27
CA SER A 421 -38.65 -8.38 -18.64
C SER A 421 -39.77 -8.82 -17.72
N VAL A 422 -39.83 -10.12 -17.42
CA VAL A 422 -40.74 -10.72 -16.45
C VAL A 422 -39.92 -11.20 -15.26
N TRP A 423 -40.11 -10.53 -14.12
CA TRP A 423 -39.51 -10.91 -12.85
C TRP A 423 -40.55 -11.68 -12.04
N THR A 424 -40.49 -13.00 -12.16
CA THR A 424 -41.39 -13.90 -11.47
C THR A 424 -40.97 -13.96 -9.99
N GLU A 425 -41.89 -13.63 -9.09
CA GLU A 425 -41.74 -14.03 -7.69
C GLU A 425 -41.75 -15.55 -7.63
N ILE A 426 -40.73 -16.11 -7.02
CA ILE A 426 -40.56 -17.56 -6.97
C ILE A 426 -41.42 -18.05 -5.82
N ASP A 427 -42.65 -18.49 -6.09
CA ASP A 427 -43.68 -18.80 -5.08
C ASP A 427 -43.20 -19.81 -4.00
N ASP A 428 -42.33 -20.77 -4.38
CA ASP A 428 -41.72 -21.78 -3.50
C ASP A 428 -40.34 -21.37 -2.94
N ALA A 429 -39.85 -20.16 -3.22
CA ALA A 429 -38.60 -19.65 -2.66
C ALA A 429 -38.70 -19.38 -1.15
N PRO A 430 -37.56 -19.34 -0.45
CA PRO A 430 -37.55 -18.94 0.94
C PRO A 430 -38.10 -17.52 1.14
N ILE A 431 -39.12 -17.41 1.98
CA ILE A 431 -39.52 -16.13 2.55
C ILE A 431 -38.40 -15.68 3.49
N ILE A 432 -37.72 -14.59 3.11
CA ILE A 432 -36.55 -14.03 3.78
C ILE A 432 -36.78 -12.64 4.40
N ALA A 433 -38.06 -12.22 4.45
CA ALA A 433 -38.52 -11.07 5.22
C ALA A 433 -38.38 -11.32 6.73
N GLY A 434 -37.81 -10.37 7.46
CA GLY A 434 -37.55 -10.49 8.91
C GLY A 434 -36.19 -11.10 9.28
N PHE A 435 -35.29 -11.26 8.32
CA PHE A 435 -33.87 -11.52 8.55
C PHE A 435 -33.06 -10.24 8.33
N ASP A 436 -32.13 -9.93 9.24
CA ASP A 436 -31.44 -8.63 9.27
C ASP A 436 -30.25 -8.52 8.31
N ASN A 437 -29.65 -9.66 7.94
CA ASN A 437 -28.63 -9.79 6.91
C ASN A 437 -29.02 -10.94 5.98
N ARG A 438 -28.52 -10.87 4.74
CA ARG A 438 -28.56 -11.94 3.73
C ARG A 438 -27.19 -12.03 3.09
N GLU A 439 -26.65 -13.23 2.98
CA GLU A 439 -25.38 -13.51 2.28
C GLU A 439 -25.63 -14.66 1.31
N ALA A 440 -25.05 -14.56 0.11
CA ALA A 440 -25.22 -15.60 -0.91
C ALA A 440 -23.93 -15.80 -1.71
N ALA A 441 -23.71 -17.04 -2.13
CA ALA A 441 -22.52 -17.48 -2.86
C ALA A 441 -22.89 -18.48 -3.96
N VAL A 442 -22.04 -18.58 -4.99
CA VAL A 442 -22.15 -19.62 -6.03
C VAL A 442 -21.01 -20.61 -5.81
N ILE A 443 -21.34 -21.90 -5.68
CA ILE A 443 -20.43 -22.95 -5.21
C ILE A 443 -20.72 -24.20 -6.04
N ASP A 444 -19.74 -24.66 -6.82
CA ASP A 444 -19.87 -25.75 -7.82
C ASP A 444 -21.06 -25.57 -8.80
N GLY A 445 -21.44 -24.32 -9.09
CA GLY A 445 -22.58 -23.98 -9.93
C GLY A 445 -23.94 -24.03 -9.21
N GLU A 446 -23.97 -24.40 -7.93
CA GLU A 446 -25.16 -24.26 -7.08
C GLU A 446 -25.17 -22.88 -6.40
N ILE A 447 -26.34 -22.27 -6.29
CA ILE A 447 -26.57 -21.03 -5.54
C ILE A 447 -26.87 -21.39 -4.08
N TRP A 448 -26.17 -20.75 -3.14
CA TRP A 448 -26.35 -20.93 -1.71
C TRP A 448 -26.71 -19.61 -1.04
N LEU A 449 -27.76 -19.62 -0.22
CA LEU A 449 -28.30 -18.46 0.49
C LEU A 449 -28.36 -18.74 1.99
N PHE A 450 -27.78 -17.84 2.77
CA PHE A 450 -27.68 -17.91 4.23
C PHE A 450 -28.48 -16.75 4.84
N THR A 451 -29.39 -17.07 5.77
CA THR A 451 -30.34 -16.09 6.31
C THR A 451 -30.22 -15.95 7.82
N TYR A 452 -30.11 -14.71 8.30
CA TYR A 452 -29.76 -14.43 9.70
C TYR A 452 -30.96 -13.95 10.53
N SER A 453 -31.44 -14.77 11.49
CA SER A 453 -32.49 -14.35 12.44
C SER A 453 -31.91 -13.52 13.57
N PHE A 454 -32.64 -12.49 14.00
CA PHE A 454 -32.27 -11.66 15.15
C PHE A 454 -33.07 -12.09 16.38
N GLU A 455 -32.41 -12.78 17.32
CA GLU A 455 -33.06 -13.34 18.51
C GLU A 455 -32.66 -12.59 19.79
N TYR A 456 -33.66 -12.03 20.48
CA TYR A 456 -33.48 -11.33 21.75
C TYR A 456 -33.38 -12.29 22.94
N PHE A 457 -32.19 -12.40 23.51
CA PHE A 457 -31.95 -13.07 24.80
C PHE A 457 -31.70 -12.00 25.86
N GLY A 458 -32.77 -11.58 26.54
CA GLY A 458 -32.73 -10.49 27.52
C GLY A 458 -32.69 -9.12 26.86
N SER A 459 -31.67 -8.33 27.15
CA SER A 459 -31.48 -6.96 26.62
C SER A 459 -30.51 -6.86 25.43
N ARG A 460 -30.06 -8.01 24.89
CA ARG A 460 -29.22 -8.11 23.69
C ARG A 460 -29.92 -9.00 22.65
N GLY A 461 -29.67 -8.72 21.37
CA GLY A 461 -30.11 -9.56 20.26
C GLY A 461 -28.93 -9.98 19.38
N TYR A 462 -29.02 -11.16 18.78
CA TYR A 462 -27.91 -11.86 18.13
C TYR A 462 -28.31 -12.42 16.76
N LYS A 463 -27.34 -12.53 15.82
CA LYS A 463 -27.56 -13.02 14.46
C LYS A 463 -27.23 -14.51 14.33
N ASN A 464 -28.26 -15.35 14.25
CA ASN A 464 -28.13 -16.80 14.09
C ASN A 464 -28.27 -17.18 12.61
N ILE A 465 -27.43 -18.08 12.07
CA ILE A 465 -27.76 -18.77 10.79
C ILE A 465 -29.04 -19.57 11.06
N SER A 466 -30.15 -19.08 10.52
CA SER A 466 -31.49 -19.54 10.89
C SER A 466 -32.04 -20.57 9.92
N ARG A 467 -31.65 -20.45 8.65
CA ARG A 467 -31.97 -21.34 7.53
C ARG A 467 -30.86 -21.23 6.50
N ILE A 468 -30.60 -22.36 5.84
CA ILE A 468 -29.76 -22.44 4.65
C ILE A 468 -30.67 -22.91 3.52
N PHE A 469 -30.52 -22.30 2.36
CA PHE A 469 -31.21 -22.70 1.14
C PHE A 469 -30.18 -22.86 0.05
N LYS A 470 -30.24 -23.97 -0.69
CA LYS A 470 -29.48 -24.14 -1.92
C LYS A 470 -30.41 -24.33 -3.10
N SER A 471 -29.95 -23.98 -4.29
CA SER A 471 -30.68 -24.22 -5.52
C SER A 471 -29.75 -24.19 -6.74
N ASN A 472 -29.96 -25.11 -7.66
CA ASN A 472 -29.13 -25.27 -8.86
C ASN A 472 -29.69 -24.47 -10.05
N ASP A 473 -30.83 -23.82 -9.86
CA ASP A 473 -31.54 -22.97 -10.84
C ASP A 473 -32.19 -21.74 -10.18
N ALA A 474 -31.95 -21.53 -8.89
CA ALA A 474 -32.61 -20.60 -7.96
C ALA A 474 -34.14 -20.44 -8.11
N LEU A 475 -34.80 -21.44 -8.71
CA LEU A 475 -36.25 -21.61 -8.77
C LEU A 475 -36.69 -22.68 -7.75
N ASN A 476 -36.03 -23.83 -7.81
CA ASN A 476 -36.25 -24.99 -6.96
C ASN A 476 -35.36 -24.87 -5.72
N TRP A 477 -35.82 -24.11 -4.72
CA TRP A 477 -35.08 -23.93 -3.47
C TRP A 477 -35.17 -25.14 -2.56
N GLN A 478 -34.11 -25.95 -2.55
CA GLN A 478 -33.93 -26.98 -1.54
C GLN A 478 -33.67 -26.32 -0.19
N THR A 479 -34.72 -26.25 0.65
CA THR A 479 -34.55 -25.96 2.08
C THR A 479 -33.65 -27.02 2.69
N ILE A 480 -32.46 -26.60 3.12
CA ILE A 480 -31.47 -27.48 3.73
C ILE A 480 -31.89 -27.76 5.17
N LYS A 481 -32.67 -28.84 5.34
CA LYS A 481 -33.26 -29.24 6.63
C LYS A 481 -32.23 -29.57 7.71
N GLY A 482 -31.00 -29.94 7.33
CA GLY A 482 -29.89 -30.10 8.27
C GLY A 482 -29.54 -28.80 9.00
N GLY A 483 -29.64 -27.65 8.32
CA GLY A 483 -29.34 -26.32 8.85
C GLY A 483 -30.34 -25.75 9.86
N ILE A 484 -31.38 -26.51 10.24
CA ILE A 484 -32.42 -26.06 11.20
C ILE A 484 -32.16 -26.61 12.62
N TYR A 485 -31.42 -27.73 12.73
CA TYR A 485 -30.93 -28.30 13.99
C TYR A 485 -29.62 -29.05 13.70
N LEU A 486 -28.48 -28.36 13.76
CA LEU A 486 -27.15 -28.90 13.43
C LEU A 486 -26.55 -29.73 14.59
N GLY A 487 -27.39 -30.48 15.32
CA GLY A 487 -26.98 -31.18 16.54
C GLY A 487 -26.68 -30.21 17.68
N ASN A 488 -25.48 -30.27 18.26
CA ASN A 488 -25.02 -29.30 19.26
C ASN A 488 -24.59 -27.96 18.62
N LEU A 489 -24.25 -27.96 17.32
CA LEU A 489 -23.91 -26.72 16.63
C LEU A 489 -25.13 -25.81 16.58
N VAL A 490 -24.94 -24.60 17.09
CA VAL A 490 -25.73 -23.44 16.68
C VAL A 490 -24.74 -22.48 16.06
N ALA A 491 -24.77 -22.35 14.74
CA ALA A 491 -23.86 -21.48 14.00
C ALA A 491 -24.32 -20.01 14.12
N ARG A 492 -24.19 -19.45 15.32
CA ARG A 492 -24.35 -18.01 15.55
C ARG A 492 -23.07 -17.29 15.15
N GLU A 493 -23.21 -16.20 14.40
CA GLU A 493 -22.12 -15.25 14.11
C GLU A 493 -20.87 -15.88 13.45
N ALA A 494 -21.07 -16.95 12.67
CA ALA A 494 -20.07 -17.62 11.83
C ALA A 494 -20.27 -17.28 10.35
N LYS A 495 -19.18 -17.11 9.59
CA LYS A 495 -19.22 -16.89 8.12
C LYS A 495 -19.17 -18.25 7.39
N PRO A 496 -20.08 -18.55 6.45
CA PRO A 496 -19.93 -19.71 5.57
C PRO A 496 -18.86 -19.42 4.51
N ILE A 497 -18.01 -20.41 4.19
CA ILE A 497 -16.99 -20.26 3.15
C ILE A 497 -16.92 -21.47 2.23
N ALA A 498 -16.82 -21.20 0.92
CA ALA A 498 -16.51 -22.18 -0.09
C ALA A 498 -15.00 -22.47 -0.07
N PHE A 499 -14.62 -23.74 0.03
CA PHE A 499 -13.23 -24.13 -0.07
C PHE A 499 -13.12 -25.52 -0.70
N LYS A 500 -12.48 -25.59 -1.86
CA LYS A 500 -12.44 -26.79 -2.71
C LYS A 500 -13.86 -27.27 -3.03
N ASP A 501 -14.13 -28.57 -3.01
CA ASP A 501 -15.40 -29.21 -3.37
C ASP A 501 -16.47 -29.17 -2.26
N ARG A 502 -16.33 -28.26 -1.27
CA ARG A 502 -17.12 -28.28 -0.03
C ARG A 502 -17.41 -26.89 0.52
N ILE A 503 -18.48 -26.83 1.31
CA ILE A 503 -18.81 -25.67 2.17
C ILE A 503 -18.37 -25.98 3.59
N PHE A 504 -17.71 -25.02 4.21
CA PHE A 504 -17.33 -25.07 5.62
C PHE A 504 -18.07 -24.00 6.43
N ILE A 505 -18.53 -24.41 7.61
CA ILE A 505 -18.91 -23.54 8.72
C ILE A 505 -17.90 -23.82 9.82
N VAL A 506 -17.12 -22.80 10.17
CA VAL A 506 -16.02 -22.90 11.12
C VAL A 506 -16.40 -22.08 12.36
N GLY A 507 -16.45 -22.72 13.53
CA GLY A 507 -16.75 -22.06 14.79
C GLY A 507 -18.15 -21.43 14.90
N GLY A 508 -18.27 -20.42 15.77
CA GLY A 508 -19.51 -19.75 16.14
C GLY A 508 -19.73 -19.66 17.66
N ARG A 509 -21.00 -19.49 18.06
CA ARG A 509 -21.50 -19.47 19.45
C ARG A 509 -22.68 -20.43 19.60
N ALA A 510 -22.53 -21.47 20.42
CA ALA A 510 -23.56 -22.45 20.75
C ALA A 510 -24.79 -21.84 21.45
N GLU A 511 -25.83 -22.66 21.62
CA GLU A 511 -27.15 -22.22 22.12
C GLU A 511 -27.08 -21.54 23.50
N ILE A 512 -26.16 -22.00 24.36
CA ILE A 512 -25.95 -21.56 25.75
C ILE A 512 -24.92 -20.42 25.92
N LEU A 513 -24.53 -19.74 24.84
CA LEU A 513 -23.48 -18.69 24.78
C LEU A 513 -22.05 -19.20 25.04
N GLU A 514 -21.84 -20.51 25.08
CA GLU A 514 -20.51 -21.11 24.94
C GLU A 514 -20.05 -21.00 23.47
N TYR A 515 -18.75 -20.89 23.27
CA TYR A 515 -18.13 -20.65 21.97
C TYR A 515 -17.76 -21.99 21.33
N THR A 516 -17.86 -22.12 20.01
CA THR A 516 -17.55 -23.38 19.30
C THR A 516 -16.25 -23.26 18.50
N ASN A 517 -15.45 -24.32 18.52
CA ASN A 517 -14.36 -24.57 17.56
C ASN A 517 -14.76 -25.58 16.49
N GLU A 518 -16.03 -26.01 16.51
CA GLU A 518 -16.51 -27.11 15.69
C GLU A 518 -16.34 -26.78 14.21
N VAL A 519 -15.70 -27.69 13.48
CA VAL A 519 -15.44 -27.57 12.05
C VAL A 519 -16.46 -28.44 11.33
N TRP A 520 -17.48 -27.81 10.79
CA TRP A 520 -18.57 -28.49 10.10
C TRP A 520 -18.48 -28.28 8.60
N SER A 521 -18.78 -29.33 7.86
CA SER A 521 -18.61 -29.32 6.41
C SER A 521 -19.69 -30.10 5.68
N THR A 522 -19.98 -29.73 4.45
CA THR A 522 -20.94 -30.44 3.62
C THR A 522 -20.62 -30.33 2.13
N ILE A 523 -21.08 -31.33 1.38
CA ILE A 523 -21.05 -31.37 -0.09
C ILE A 523 -22.47 -31.28 -0.70
N ASP A 524 -23.51 -31.37 0.14
CA ASP A 524 -24.91 -31.43 -0.32
C ASP A 524 -25.87 -30.55 0.53
N GLY A 525 -25.39 -30.01 1.64
CA GLY A 525 -26.15 -29.26 2.65
C GLY A 525 -26.92 -30.16 3.62
N VAL A 526 -27.26 -31.37 3.21
CA VAL A 526 -28.15 -32.28 3.95
C VAL A 526 -27.38 -33.07 4.99
N LEU A 527 -26.22 -33.62 4.61
CA LEU A 527 -25.30 -34.28 5.51
C LEU A 527 -24.19 -33.29 5.88
N TRP A 528 -24.32 -32.70 7.06
CA TRP A 528 -23.24 -32.00 7.72
C TRP A 528 -22.35 -33.01 8.44
N VAL A 529 -21.08 -33.03 8.07
CA VAL A 529 -20.02 -33.82 8.73
C VAL A 529 -19.31 -32.90 9.71
N GLU A 530 -19.50 -33.20 11.00
CA GLU A 530 -18.68 -32.68 12.09
C GLU A 530 -17.29 -33.31 12.01
N HIS A 531 -16.25 -32.49 11.91
CA HIS A 531 -14.88 -32.95 12.07
C HIS A 531 -14.50 -32.85 13.54
N THR A 532 -14.77 -33.92 14.29
CA THR A 532 -14.62 -34.01 15.75
C THR A 532 -13.16 -33.95 16.26
N LEU A 533 -12.22 -33.57 15.38
CA LEU A 533 -10.77 -33.42 15.62
C LEU A 533 -10.24 -32.23 14.78
N GLY A 534 -10.78 -31.03 14.98
CA GLY A 534 -10.38 -29.78 14.31
C GLY A 534 -8.99 -29.26 14.72
N GLY A 535 -7.98 -30.13 14.78
CA GLY A 535 -6.62 -29.79 15.23
C GLY A 535 -6.60 -29.23 16.66
N LEU A 536 -5.76 -28.21 16.88
CA LEU A 536 -5.69 -27.45 18.14
C LEU A 536 -6.63 -26.22 18.14
N TYR A 537 -7.47 -26.05 17.11
CA TYR A 537 -8.26 -24.83 16.86
C TYR A 537 -9.13 -24.44 18.05
N GLY A 538 -8.92 -23.23 18.59
CA GLY A 538 -9.67 -22.70 19.74
C GLY A 538 -11.07 -22.17 19.39
N PRO A 539 -12.06 -22.23 20.31
CA PRO A 539 -13.46 -21.90 20.03
C PRO A 539 -13.71 -20.40 19.83
N ARG A 540 -14.42 -20.01 18.76
CA ARG A 540 -14.52 -18.60 18.34
C ARG A 540 -15.68 -18.24 17.40
N HIS A 541 -16.21 -17.01 17.48
CA HIS A 541 -17.07 -16.38 16.44
C HIS A 541 -16.47 -15.06 15.93
N SER A 542 -17.05 -14.48 14.86
CA SER A 542 -16.62 -13.19 14.26
C SER A 542 -15.12 -13.08 13.93
N HIS A 543 -14.47 -14.21 13.68
CA HIS A 543 -13.18 -14.30 13.02
C HIS A 543 -13.34 -14.00 11.52
N ALA A 544 -12.24 -13.67 10.84
CA ALA A 544 -12.24 -13.49 9.40
C ALA A 544 -11.55 -14.67 8.71
N MET A 545 -12.05 -15.06 7.55
CA MET A 545 -11.51 -16.16 6.75
C MET A 545 -11.44 -15.78 5.27
N VAL A 546 -10.44 -16.30 4.58
CA VAL A 546 -10.29 -16.20 3.13
C VAL A 546 -9.55 -17.44 2.60
N SER A 547 -9.77 -17.78 1.33
CA SER A 547 -8.93 -18.74 0.61
C SER A 547 -7.70 -18.00 0.09
N HIS A 548 -6.51 -18.49 0.42
CA HIS A 548 -5.21 -17.89 0.08
C HIS A 548 -4.22 -19.03 -0.21
N ASP A 549 -3.54 -19.00 -1.35
CA ASP A 549 -2.55 -20.00 -1.81
C ASP A 549 -2.98 -21.47 -1.67
N GLY A 550 -4.26 -21.74 -1.94
CA GLY A 550 -4.84 -23.09 -1.88
C GLY A 550 -5.04 -23.64 -0.46
N LEU A 551 -4.82 -22.80 0.56
CA LEU A 551 -5.15 -22.99 1.97
C LEU A 551 -6.41 -22.18 2.34
N LEU A 552 -7.12 -22.64 3.35
CA LEU A 552 -8.11 -21.82 4.05
C LEU A 552 -7.42 -21.21 5.27
N VAL A 553 -7.40 -19.89 5.38
CA VAL A 553 -6.79 -19.18 6.52
C VAL A 553 -7.88 -18.50 7.35
N SER A 554 -7.76 -18.62 8.67
CA SER A 554 -8.67 -18.05 9.67
C SER A 554 -7.89 -17.22 10.70
N THR A 555 -8.41 -16.04 11.03
CA THR A 555 -7.72 -15.07 11.90
C THR A 555 -8.62 -14.50 13.00
N GLY A 556 -8.12 -14.46 14.23
CA GLY A 556 -8.74 -13.76 15.35
C GLY A 556 -10.10 -14.33 15.79
N GLY A 557 -11.02 -13.44 16.17
CA GLY A 557 -12.37 -13.75 16.65
C GLY A 557 -12.58 -13.45 18.14
N VAL A 558 -13.72 -13.89 18.68
CA VAL A 558 -14.10 -13.79 20.11
C VAL A 558 -14.34 -15.20 20.65
N ALA A 559 -13.88 -15.51 21.87
CA ALA A 559 -13.89 -16.84 22.51
C ALA A 559 -14.49 -16.88 23.94
N SER A 560 -14.79 -15.74 24.59
CA SER A 560 -15.44 -15.75 25.91
C SER A 560 -16.40 -14.56 26.12
N ASP A 561 -17.49 -14.80 26.86
CA ASP A 561 -18.52 -13.79 27.16
C ASP A 561 -18.19 -12.99 28.44
N ASN A 562 -17.32 -13.53 29.31
CA ASN A 562 -16.99 -12.95 30.61
C ASN A 562 -15.78 -12.02 30.54
N ILE A 563 -16.05 -10.79 30.14
CA ILE A 563 -15.15 -9.61 30.19
C ILE A 563 -14.20 -9.63 31.42
N SER A 564 -14.71 -9.99 32.61
CA SER A 564 -13.94 -9.93 33.85
C SER A 564 -12.84 -11.00 34.03
N THR A 565 -12.72 -12.01 33.16
CA THR A 565 -11.73 -13.10 33.32
C THR A 565 -11.12 -13.56 31.99
N ALA A 566 -9.90 -13.10 31.72
CA ALA A 566 -9.05 -13.41 30.56
C ALA A 566 -9.64 -12.97 29.19
N ALA A 567 -8.74 -12.53 28.30
CA ALA A 567 -9.10 -11.81 27.07
C ALA A 567 -10.19 -12.52 26.25
N PRO A 568 -11.37 -11.88 26.02
CA PRO A 568 -12.45 -12.50 25.26
C PRO A 568 -12.16 -12.55 23.76
N TYR A 569 -11.20 -11.78 23.25
CA TYR A 569 -10.78 -11.78 21.84
C TYR A 569 -9.61 -12.73 21.61
N GLN A 570 -9.45 -13.20 20.37
CA GLN A 570 -8.44 -14.17 19.95
C GLN A 570 -7.40 -13.50 19.04
N ALA A 571 -6.14 -13.93 19.18
CA ALA A 571 -4.93 -13.27 18.67
C ALA A 571 -4.09 -14.20 17.77
N ASP A 572 -4.69 -15.29 17.31
CA ASP A 572 -4.04 -16.44 16.70
C ASP A 572 -4.55 -16.68 15.28
N VAL A 573 -3.67 -17.26 14.47
CA VAL A 573 -3.87 -17.47 13.04
C VAL A 573 -3.72 -18.94 12.72
N TRP A 574 -4.64 -19.44 11.90
CA TRP A 574 -4.78 -20.86 11.62
C TRP A 574 -4.92 -21.09 10.13
N SER A 575 -4.15 -22.04 9.61
CA SER A 575 -4.22 -22.46 8.21
C SER A 575 -4.62 -23.92 8.10
N SER A 576 -5.34 -24.25 7.03
CA SER A 576 -5.71 -25.63 6.74
C SER A 576 -5.74 -25.91 5.24
N ALA A 577 -5.02 -26.95 4.83
CA ALA A 577 -4.98 -27.40 3.44
C ALA A 577 -6.23 -28.21 3.04
N ASP A 578 -7.04 -28.66 3.99
CA ASP A 578 -8.28 -29.42 3.76
C ASP A 578 -9.50 -28.84 4.49
N ALA A 579 -9.32 -27.73 5.22
CA ALA A 579 -10.28 -27.11 6.13
C ALA A 579 -10.83 -28.07 7.21
N VAL A 580 -10.06 -29.10 7.56
CA VAL A 580 -10.37 -30.12 8.58
C VAL A 580 -9.26 -30.20 9.61
N ASN A 581 -8.03 -30.39 9.15
CA ASN A 581 -6.83 -30.41 9.95
C ASN A 581 -6.29 -28.98 10.02
N TRP A 582 -6.61 -28.28 11.11
CA TRP A 582 -6.17 -26.92 11.35
C TRP A 582 -4.85 -26.91 12.10
N ASN A 583 -3.82 -26.38 11.44
CA ASN A 583 -2.54 -26.10 12.06
C ASN A 583 -2.58 -24.68 12.63
N LEU A 584 -2.08 -24.52 13.86
CA LEU A 584 -1.71 -23.20 14.34
C LEU A 584 -0.54 -22.74 13.47
N VAL A 585 -0.57 -21.49 13.02
CA VAL A 585 0.55 -20.89 12.29
C VAL A 585 1.62 -20.52 13.32
N GLU A 586 2.44 -21.51 13.70
CA GLU A 586 3.39 -21.42 14.80
C GLU A 586 4.72 -20.76 14.40
N ASP A 587 4.87 -19.50 14.79
CA ASP A 587 6.07 -19.05 15.48
C ASP A 587 5.67 -18.55 16.90
N GLN A 588 6.61 -18.39 17.82
CA GLN A 588 6.32 -17.99 19.21
C GLN A 588 5.83 -16.55 19.35
N HIS A 589 5.83 -15.77 18.26
CA HIS A 589 5.48 -14.35 18.22
C HIS A 589 4.55 -13.98 17.06
N ALA A 590 3.47 -14.75 16.82
CA ALA A 590 2.39 -14.29 15.94
C ALA A 590 1.86 -12.92 16.41
N THR A 591 2.11 -11.86 15.64
CA THR A 591 1.88 -10.45 16.07
C THR A 591 0.44 -9.96 15.85
N PHE A 592 -0.45 -10.81 15.32
CA PHE A 592 -1.86 -10.51 15.10
C PHE A 592 -2.57 -10.10 16.42
N ARG A 593 -3.00 -8.84 16.56
CA ARG A 593 -3.63 -8.38 17.82
C ARG A 593 -5.06 -8.93 18.00
N ALA A 594 -5.49 -9.03 19.25
CA ALA A 594 -6.76 -9.66 19.63
C ALA A 594 -8.01 -8.89 19.16
N ARG A 595 -8.54 -9.26 17.98
CA ARG A 595 -9.60 -8.55 17.25
C ARG A 595 -10.67 -9.48 16.68
N ALA A 596 -11.85 -8.94 16.39
CA ALA A 596 -12.94 -9.61 15.70
C ALA A 596 -13.71 -8.63 14.79
N GLY A 597 -14.43 -9.14 13.80
CA GLY A 597 -15.22 -8.32 12.88
C GLY A 597 -14.42 -7.50 11.88
N HIS A 598 -13.09 -7.71 11.83
CA HIS A 598 -12.21 -7.26 10.76
C HIS A 598 -12.58 -7.93 9.43
N GLN A 599 -12.14 -7.34 8.32
CA GLN A 599 -12.08 -8.06 7.05
C GLN A 599 -10.70 -8.69 6.88
N LEU A 600 -10.65 -9.75 6.07
CA LEU A 600 -9.43 -10.45 5.68
C LEU A 600 -9.49 -10.67 4.18
N VAL A 601 -8.42 -10.30 3.47
CA VAL A 601 -8.34 -10.26 2.02
C VAL A 601 -7.07 -11.00 1.58
N SER A 602 -7.20 -11.86 0.57
CA SER A 602 -6.07 -12.42 -0.17
C SER A 602 -5.82 -11.50 -1.37
N MET A 603 -4.61 -10.96 -1.49
CA MET A 603 -4.22 -9.96 -2.49
C MET A 603 -2.83 -10.29 -2.99
N GLY A 604 -2.74 -11.03 -4.09
CA GLY A 604 -1.49 -11.68 -4.50
C GLY A 604 -1.02 -12.68 -3.42
N ASP A 605 0.27 -12.63 -3.12
CA ASP A 605 0.96 -13.30 -2.00
C ASP A 605 0.59 -12.72 -0.61
N LYS A 606 -0.10 -11.58 -0.56
CA LYS A 606 -0.37 -10.86 0.68
C LYS A 606 -1.70 -11.27 1.29
N LEU A 607 -1.65 -11.67 2.54
CA LEU A 607 -2.81 -11.89 3.40
C LEU A 607 -2.97 -10.67 4.31
N CYS A 608 -3.96 -9.82 4.04
CA CYS A 608 -4.16 -8.55 4.73
C CYS A 608 -5.45 -8.53 5.56
N TYR A 609 -5.40 -8.02 6.79
CA TYR A 609 -6.60 -7.64 7.54
C TYR A 609 -6.78 -6.12 7.61
N LEU A 610 -8.04 -5.71 7.68
CA LEU A 610 -8.44 -4.31 7.78
C LEU A 610 -9.36 -4.11 8.99
N GLY A 611 -8.91 -3.26 9.92
CA GLY A 611 -9.61 -2.78 11.10
C GLY A 611 -10.14 -3.86 12.04
N GLY A 612 -11.34 -3.62 12.58
CA GLY A 612 -12.10 -4.56 13.40
C GLY A 612 -12.60 -3.95 14.71
N TYR A 613 -12.91 -4.79 15.68
CA TYR A 613 -13.31 -4.39 17.04
C TYR A 613 -12.71 -5.36 18.06
N GLY A 614 -12.14 -4.83 19.14
CA GLY A 614 -11.51 -5.68 20.15
C GLY A 614 -11.01 -4.93 21.38
N ARG A 615 -10.01 -5.52 22.02
CA ARG A 615 -9.51 -5.08 23.33
C ARG A 615 -8.27 -4.19 23.17
N LYS A 616 -8.47 -2.87 23.03
CA LYS A 616 -7.41 -1.88 23.26
C LYS A 616 -7.10 -1.91 24.77
N ILE A 617 -5.96 -2.52 25.15
CA ILE A 617 -5.56 -2.65 26.56
C ILE A 617 -4.87 -1.35 26.99
N PHE A 618 -5.53 -0.55 27.82
CA PHE A 618 -4.91 0.57 28.52
C PHE A 618 -4.53 0.13 29.93
N ALA A 619 -3.24 0.09 30.22
CA ALA A 619 -2.75 0.03 31.60
C ALA A 619 -2.78 1.45 32.19
N THR A 620 -3.37 1.60 33.38
CA THR A 620 -3.19 2.81 34.20
C THR A 620 -3.04 2.38 35.66
N ALA A 621 -1.88 2.67 36.27
CA ALA A 621 -1.54 2.29 37.63
C ALA A 621 -2.30 3.13 38.70
N SER A 622 -3.63 2.99 38.72
CA SER A 622 -4.53 3.72 39.63
C SER A 622 -4.39 3.25 41.09
N GLY A 623 -3.47 3.88 41.83
CA GLY A 623 -3.16 3.59 43.24
C GLY A 623 -4.27 3.97 44.24
N TYR A 624 -5.41 3.28 44.19
CA TYR A 624 -6.56 3.58 45.05
C TYR A 624 -6.33 3.19 46.53
N ARG A 625 -6.14 4.18 47.40
CA ARG A 625 -6.13 3.99 48.87
C ARG A 625 -7.55 4.11 49.44
N ASP A 626 -8.03 3.06 50.12
CA ASP A 626 -9.17 3.17 51.05
C ASP A 626 -8.79 4.09 52.23
N PRO A 627 -9.53 5.18 52.50
CA PRO A 627 -9.22 6.09 53.59
C PRO A 627 -9.73 5.65 54.98
N TYR A 628 -10.39 4.49 55.15
CA TYR A 628 -11.13 4.17 56.38
C TYR A 628 -10.59 3.04 57.29
N THR A 629 -9.51 2.33 56.92
CA THR A 629 -8.99 1.20 57.72
C THR A 629 -7.65 1.49 58.44
N VAL A 630 -7.74 2.04 59.66
CA VAL A 630 -6.57 2.52 60.45
C VAL A 630 -5.87 1.43 61.31
N GLN A 631 -6.38 0.19 61.34
CA GLN A 631 -5.85 -0.87 62.23
C GLN A 631 -5.81 -2.29 61.64
N ASN A 632 -4.93 -2.54 60.67
CA ASN A 632 -4.07 -3.74 60.68
C ASN A 632 -2.91 -3.62 59.67
N PRO A 633 -1.65 -3.90 60.05
CA PRO A 633 -0.59 -4.23 59.08
C PRO A 633 -0.62 -5.74 58.81
N ASP A 634 -0.86 -6.15 57.55
CA ASP A 634 -0.80 -7.57 57.18
C ASP A 634 0.67 -8.01 56.95
N PRO A 635 1.20 -9.02 57.68
CA PRO A 635 2.62 -9.38 57.62
C PRO A 635 2.90 -10.60 56.72
N ALA A 636 2.25 -10.68 55.56
CA ALA A 636 2.57 -11.62 54.48
C ALA A 636 2.29 -10.98 53.10
N GLY A 637 2.83 -11.55 52.03
CA GLY A 637 2.69 -10.99 50.66
C GLY A 637 1.34 -11.26 50.00
N SER A 638 1.16 -10.68 48.79
CA SER A 638 -0.09 -10.51 48.03
C SER A 638 -1.01 -9.41 48.60
N VAL A 639 -1.79 -8.64 47.81
CA VAL A 639 -2.09 -8.70 46.36
C VAL A 639 -1.84 -7.31 45.72
N LEU A 640 -1.25 -7.26 44.51
CA LEU A 640 -1.25 -6.03 43.70
C LEU A 640 -2.62 -5.88 43.01
N HIS A 641 -3.38 -4.85 43.40
CA HIS A 641 -4.64 -4.51 42.72
C HIS A 641 -4.37 -3.68 41.47
N VAL A 642 -4.10 -4.36 40.35
CA VAL A 642 -4.11 -3.74 39.02
C VAL A 642 -5.56 -3.43 38.65
N ILE A 643 -5.92 -2.14 38.62
CA ILE A 643 -7.22 -1.69 38.13
C ILE A 643 -7.10 -1.47 36.62
N LEU A 644 -7.28 -2.55 35.86
CA LEU A 644 -7.38 -2.48 34.40
C LEU A 644 -8.59 -1.63 34.01
N PHE A 645 -8.38 -0.53 33.28
CA PHE A 645 -9.45 0.21 32.62
C PHE A 645 -9.61 -0.33 31.19
N GLU A 646 -10.46 -1.34 31.06
CA GLU A 646 -10.74 -1.98 29.77
C GLU A 646 -11.57 -1.06 28.87
N VAL A 647 -10.93 -0.48 27.85
CA VAL A 647 -11.61 0.33 26.83
C VAL A 647 -11.74 -0.47 25.56
N TYR A 648 -12.95 -0.96 25.30
CA TYR A 648 -13.27 -1.59 24.01
C TYR A 648 -13.39 -0.53 22.92
N GLY A 649 -12.76 -0.78 21.78
CA GLY A 649 -12.65 0.19 20.70
C GLY A 649 -12.70 -0.45 19.33
N VAL A 650 -13.08 0.37 18.34
CA VAL A 650 -12.85 0.06 16.94
C VAL A 650 -11.34 0.10 16.68
N PHE A 651 -10.88 -0.84 15.86
CA PHE A 651 -9.57 -0.84 15.26
C PHE A 651 -9.67 -0.25 13.85
N ASP A 652 -8.78 0.69 13.62
CA ASP A 652 -8.61 1.61 12.51
C ASP A 652 -7.30 1.33 11.75
N ASP A 653 -6.64 0.25 12.13
CA ASP A 653 -5.39 -0.28 11.59
C ASP A 653 -5.59 -1.10 10.30
N ILE A 654 -4.47 -1.33 9.61
CA ILE A 654 -4.32 -2.34 8.56
C ILE A 654 -3.04 -3.10 8.90
N ALA A 655 -3.02 -4.42 8.65
CA ALA A 655 -1.80 -5.22 8.71
C ALA A 655 -1.83 -6.29 7.63
N CYS A 656 -0.68 -6.56 7.04
CA CYS A 656 -0.48 -7.65 6.09
C CYS A 656 0.58 -8.62 6.58
N SER A 657 0.50 -9.83 6.04
CA SER A 657 1.45 -10.93 6.16
C SER A 657 1.70 -11.48 4.76
N THR A 658 2.96 -11.73 4.40
CA THR A 658 3.38 -12.41 3.16
C THR A 658 3.84 -13.85 3.42
N ASP A 659 3.85 -14.28 4.68
CA ASP A 659 4.36 -15.58 5.14
C ASP A 659 3.22 -16.56 5.52
N GLY A 660 2.05 -16.39 4.91
CA GLY A 660 0.87 -17.23 5.14
C GLY A 660 0.19 -17.01 6.50
N GLY A 661 0.54 -15.94 7.21
CA GLY A 661 -0.07 -15.52 8.47
C GLY A 661 0.80 -15.70 9.73
N ILE A 662 2.13 -15.80 9.61
CA ILE A 662 3.04 -15.91 10.77
C ILE A 662 3.29 -14.50 11.34
N VAL A 663 3.92 -13.60 10.56
CA VAL A 663 4.23 -12.23 10.96
C VAL A 663 3.23 -11.25 10.36
N TRP A 664 2.60 -10.46 11.23
CA TRP A 664 1.63 -9.43 10.88
C TRP A 664 2.16 -8.04 11.24
N SER A 665 2.48 -7.25 10.22
CA SER A 665 3.01 -5.90 10.41
C SER A 665 1.87 -4.91 10.69
N GLU A 666 1.38 -4.91 11.93
CA GLU A 666 0.33 -3.97 12.38
C GLU A 666 0.91 -2.59 12.74
N VAL A 667 0.32 -1.55 12.16
CA VAL A 667 0.76 -0.16 12.27
C VAL A 667 0.52 0.41 13.70
N VAL A 668 1.60 0.45 14.50
CA VAL A 668 1.83 1.22 15.76
C VAL A 668 1.25 0.66 17.10
N PRO A 669 2.04 0.59 18.21
CA PRO A 669 1.64 0.19 19.59
C PRO A 669 2.02 1.19 20.72
N ASN A 670 1.61 0.99 22.00
CA ASN A 670 2.45 1.24 23.23
C ASN A 670 1.83 1.00 24.65
N THR A 671 2.72 1.07 25.68
CA THR A 671 2.52 1.20 27.18
C THR A 671 2.19 -0.07 28.02
N ASP A 672 2.50 -0.20 29.33
CA ASP A 672 3.02 0.77 30.35
C ASP A 672 3.78 0.08 31.54
N ASP A 673 4.24 0.89 32.52
CA ASP A 673 4.68 0.59 33.90
C ASP A 673 6.15 0.14 34.13
N TYR A 674 7.14 0.92 33.64
CA TYR A 674 8.56 0.85 34.06
C TYR A 674 9.19 2.22 34.36
N PHE A 675 10.14 2.68 33.53
CA PHE A 675 10.33 4.12 33.30
C PHE A 675 8.96 4.64 32.85
N ASP A 676 8.36 5.57 33.63
CA ASP A 676 6.98 6.06 33.43
C ASP A 676 6.73 6.23 31.93
N ALA A 677 5.83 5.42 31.33
CA ALA A 677 5.75 5.39 29.87
C ALA A 677 5.29 6.77 29.40
N ARG A 678 6.07 7.34 28.50
CA ARG A 678 5.97 8.74 28.13
C ARG A 678 6.24 8.89 26.65
N GLU A 679 5.65 9.89 26.06
CA GLU A 679 5.87 10.28 24.67
C GLU A 679 6.83 11.47 24.60
N GLY A 680 7.46 11.68 23.44
CA GLY A 680 8.34 12.84 23.17
C GLY A 680 9.54 13.00 24.14
N PHE A 681 9.97 11.91 24.79
CA PHE A 681 11.28 11.87 25.44
C PHE A 681 12.38 11.72 24.39
N ALA A 682 13.60 12.15 24.73
CA ALA A 682 14.76 11.95 23.89
C ALA A 682 15.61 10.78 24.42
N ALA A 683 16.20 9.98 23.53
CA ALA A 683 17.00 8.80 23.86
C ALA A 683 18.30 8.77 23.05
N ILE A 684 19.45 8.54 23.70
CA ILE A 684 20.77 8.55 23.03
C ILE A 684 21.82 7.74 23.78
N ASN A 685 22.69 7.03 23.05
CA ASN A 685 23.87 6.38 23.63
C ASN A 685 25.02 7.39 23.72
N PHE A 686 25.49 7.68 24.94
CA PHE A 686 26.58 8.61 25.20
C PHE A 686 27.60 7.99 26.17
N ASN A 687 28.87 7.97 25.78
CA ASN A 687 29.97 7.37 26.53
C ASN A 687 29.77 5.87 26.92
N GLY A 688 28.88 5.15 26.24
CA GLY A 688 28.55 3.74 26.51
C GLY A 688 27.35 3.52 27.44
N GLU A 689 26.74 4.59 27.95
CA GLU A 689 25.47 4.54 28.67
C GLU A 689 24.32 5.00 27.77
N LEU A 690 23.18 4.32 27.85
CA LEU A 690 21.94 4.76 27.20
C LEU A 690 21.26 5.79 28.09
N LEU A 691 21.24 7.06 27.65
CA LEU A 691 20.55 8.16 28.30
C LEU A 691 19.12 8.30 27.79
N ILE A 692 18.19 8.61 28.69
CA ILE A 692 16.79 8.91 28.42
C ILE A 692 16.41 10.21 29.13
N ILE A 693 15.79 11.15 28.42
CA ILE A 693 15.61 12.55 28.89
C ILE A 693 14.17 13.04 28.67
N GLY A 694 13.59 13.62 29.73
CA GLY A 694 12.32 14.35 29.68
C GLY A 694 11.12 13.53 29.16
N GLY A 695 10.24 14.17 28.37
CA GLY A 695 9.01 13.60 27.82
C GLY A 695 7.75 14.01 28.59
N ASN A 696 6.59 13.44 28.23
CA ASN A 696 5.34 13.62 28.96
C ASN A 696 4.47 12.35 29.06
N PHE A 697 3.64 12.28 30.10
CA PHE A 697 2.61 11.27 30.30
C PHE A 697 1.41 11.89 31.01
N ASN A 698 0.18 11.68 30.52
CA ASN A 698 -1.06 12.17 31.16
C ASN A 698 -1.01 13.66 31.60
N SER A 699 -0.46 14.54 30.76
CA SER A 699 -0.21 15.96 31.02
C SER A 699 0.80 16.29 32.14
N GLN A 700 1.46 15.30 32.73
CA GLN A 700 2.71 15.49 33.48
C GLN A 700 3.88 15.51 32.49
N TYR A 701 4.71 16.54 32.56
CA TYR A 701 5.93 16.69 31.76
C TYR A 701 7.13 16.52 32.66
N TYR A 702 8.23 16.01 32.12
CA TYR A 702 9.42 15.65 32.91
C TYR A 702 10.65 16.46 32.48
N ALA A 703 11.56 16.67 33.43
CA ALA A 703 12.90 17.26 33.23
C ALA A 703 14.00 16.33 33.76
N ASP A 704 13.68 15.06 33.96
CA ASP A 704 14.58 14.05 34.47
C ASP A 704 15.56 13.57 33.39
N VAL A 705 16.65 12.97 33.86
CA VAL A 705 17.62 12.23 33.04
C VAL A 705 17.87 10.90 33.72
N TRP A 706 17.73 9.82 32.96
CA TRP A 706 18.02 8.45 33.39
C TRP A 706 19.15 7.89 32.53
N SER A 707 20.02 7.06 33.11
CA SER A 707 21.00 6.27 32.34
C SER A 707 20.94 4.79 32.64
N SER A 708 21.25 3.95 31.66
CA SER A 708 21.49 2.51 31.83
C SER A 708 22.88 2.14 31.33
N GLY A 709 23.53 1.23 32.06
CA GLY A 709 24.89 0.77 31.76
C GLY A 709 25.02 -0.09 30.51
N ASN A 710 26.27 -0.44 30.18
CA ASN A 710 26.69 -1.13 28.96
C ASN A 710 25.73 -2.22 28.45
N ALA A 711 25.44 -2.17 27.15
CA ALA A 711 24.53 -3.10 26.47
C ALA A 711 24.92 -4.59 26.60
N ASP A 712 26.20 -4.89 26.88
CA ASP A 712 26.74 -6.26 26.97
C ASP A 712 26.07 -7.16 28.03
N THR A 713 25.34 -6.59 28.99
CA THR A 713 24.72 -7.34 30.12
C THR A 713 23.20 -7.50 30.03
N TRP A 714 22.59 -7.30 28.86
CA TRP A 714 21.16 -7.53 28.66
C TRP A 714 20.88 -9.05 28.57
N ASP A 715 20.23 -9.61 29.60
CA ASP A 715 20.11 -11.05 29.86
C ASP A 715 19.27 -11.80 28.79
N SER A 716 19.90 -12.74 28.08
CA SER A 716 19.29 -13.48 26.98
C SER A 716 18.30 -14.55 27.49
N ARG A 717 17.02 -14.18 27.64
CA ARG A 717 15.93 -15.11 28.03
C ARG A 717 14.92 -15.33 26.89
N PRO A 718 14.83 -16.53 26.33
CA PRO A 718 13.96 -16.83 25.18
C PRO A 718 12.55 -17.28 25.59
N ASP A 719 11.97 -16.72 26.67
CA ASP A 719 10.67 -17.17 27.20
C ASP A 719 10.01 -16.09 28.09
N LEU A 720 9.33 -15.13 27.46
CA LEU A 720 8.19 -14.37 28.03
C LEU A 720 7.35 -13.75 26.89
N GLY A 721 6.17 -14.30 26.64
CA GLY A 721 5.15 -13.63 25.82
C GLY A 721 4.40 -12.53 26.60
N THR A 722 3.96 -11.49 25.90
CA THR A 722 3.21 -10.29 26.38
C THR A 722 3.93 -9.35 27.37
N TYR A 723 4.15 -8.12 26.90
CA TYR A 723 4.47 -6.86 27.61
C TYR A 723 5.63 -6.87 28.63
N GLY A 724 6.63 -6.05 28.30
CA GLY A 724 7.65 -5.59 29.25
C GLY A 724 8.95 -6.42 29.22
N ALA A 725 9.93 -5.95 28.47
CA ALA A 725 11.32 -6.25 28.79
C ALA A 725 11.63 -5.59 30.15
N TYR A 726 11.96 -6.37 31.16
CA TYR A 726 12.24 -5.87 32.52
C TYR A 726 13.60 -5.16 32.52
N LEU A 727 13.60 -3.85 32.26
CA LEU A 727 14.81 -3.01 32.15
C LEU A 727 15.49 -2.74 33.51
N MET A 728 15.96 -3.82 34.16
CA MET A 728 16.84 -3.75 35.31
C MET A 728 18.21 -3.19 34.91
N GLY A 729 18.36 -1.88 34.99
CA GLY A 729 19.62 -1.18 34.66
C GLY A 729 19.53 0.34 34.77
N PHE A 730 18.34 0.92 34.55
CA PHE A 730 18.16 2.37 34.58
C PHE A 730 18.29 2.98 35.98
N THR A 731 19.05 4.06 36.06
CA THR A 731 19.32 4.88 37.24
C THR A 731 18.97 6.33 36.95
N GLU A 732 18.18 6.96 37.83
CA GLU A 732 17.90 8.40 37.77
C GLU A 732 19.19 9.19 38.07
N LEU A 733 19.68 9.95 37.08
CA LEU A 733 20.86 10.82 37.21
C LEU A 733 20.48 12.20 37.77
N THR A 734 19.33 12.74 37.36
CA THR A 734 18.69 13.92 37.96
C THR A 734 17.19 13.85 37.76
N SER A 735 16.41 14.32 38.74
CA SER A 735 14.94 14.39 38.65
C SER A 735 14.44 15.70 38.01
N GLU A 736 15.25 16.75 38.02
CA GLU A 736 14.91 18.11 37.54
C GLU A 736 16.17 18.80 36.98
N ALA A 737 16.41 18.66 35.68
CA ALA A 737 17.48 19.34 34.95
C ALA A 737 17.13 20.82 34.65
N PRO A 738 18.13 21.72 34.49
CA PRO A 738 17.88 23.16 34.42
C PRO A 738 17.19 23.63 33.13
N PHE A 739 17.07 22.78 32.10
CA PHE A 739 16.25 23.05 30.91
C PHE A 739 14.74 22.97 31.22
N GLY A 740 14.33 22.32 32.31
CA GLY A 740 12.95 22.28 32.80
C GLY A 740 11.97 21.44 31.96
N PRO A 741 10.76 21.15 32.49
CA PRO A 741 9.95 20.03 32.00
C PRO A 741 9.41 20.21 30.58
N ARG A 742 9.75 19.26 29.68
CA ARG A 742 9.49 19.36 28.23
C ARG A 742 9.33 18.00 27.54
N THR A 743 8.58 18.01 26.44
CA THR A 743 8.37 16.88 25.53
C THR A 743 8.60 17.28 24.08
N GLY A 744 8.77 16.31 23.18
CA GLY A 744 9.04 16.53 21.76
C GLY A 744 10.30 17.37 21.54
N HIS A 745 11.31 17.20 22.37
CA HIS A 745 12.60 17.88 22.23
C HIS A 745 13.57 16.91 21.55
N ALA A 746 14.43 17.44 20.66
CA ALA A 746 15.42 16.61 19.99
C ALA A 746 16.75 16.61 20.76
N ILE A 747 17.52 15.53 20.62
CA ILE A 747 18.85 15.39 21.19
C ILE A 747 19.83 14.87 20.15
N THR A 748 21.08 15.31 20.19
CA THR A 748 22.15 14.76 19.35
C THR A 748 23.50 14.83 20.07
N ILE A 749 24.51 14.11 19.55
CA ILE A 749 25.90 14.26 19.98
C ILE A 749 26.64 15.04 18.91
N HIS A 750 27.36 16.09 19.33
CA HIS A 750 28.13 16.96 18.45
C HIS A 750 29.38 17.43 19.20
N ASN A 751 30.56 17.28 18.61
CA ASN A 751 31.85 17.64 19.23
C ASN A 751 32.05 17.08 20.66
N ASP A 752 31.79 15.78 20.83
CA ASP A 752 31.84 15.02 22.11
C ASP A 752 30.90 15.52 23.23
N GLU A 753 29.97 16.42 22.93
CA GLU A 753 28.94 16.92 23.87
C GLU A 753 27.52 16.55 23.40
N LEU A 754 26.61 16.34 24.36
CA LEU A 754 25.18 16.25 24.11
C LEU A 754 24.63 17.65 23.82
N TYR A 755 23.79 17.79 22.80
CA TYR A 755 22.98 18.98 22.52
C TYR A 755 21.50 18.63 22.58
N LEU A 756 20.70 19.47 23.23
CA LEU A 756 19.24 19.33 23.39
C LEU A 756 18.55 20.61 22.89
N SER A 757 17.54 20.46 22.03
CA SER A 757 16.87 21.59 21.36
C SER A 757 15.35 21.61 21.56
N ALA A 758 14.83 22.80 21.89
CA ALA A 758 13.42 23.16 21.82
C ALA A 758 12.46 22.16 22.52
N GLY A 759 11.31 21.85 21.92
CA GLY A 759 10.25 21.04 22.51
C GLY A 759 9.08 21.87 23.07
N LYS A 760 8.11 21.19 23.68
CA LYS A 760 6.90 21.77 24.26
C LYS A 760 6.94 21.63 25.78
N ASN A 761 6.71 22.71 26.51
CA ASN A 761 6.76 22.73 27.97
C ASN A 761 5.42 22.34 28.62
N LYS A 762 5.47 22.07 29.93
CA LYS A 762 4.30 21.71 30.76
C LYS A 762 3.10 22.67 30.70
N ASP A 763 3.35 23.94 30.39
CA ASP A 763 2.35 25.01 30.34
C ASP A 763 1.75 25.13 28.92
N GLY A 764 2.16 24.25 27.99
CA GLY A 764 1.66 24.12 26.63
C GLY A 764 2.45 24.89 25.56
N PHE A 765 3.45 25.69 25.95
CA PHE A 765 4.20 26.53 25.02
C PHE A 765 5.34 25.76 24.34
N TYR A 766 5.48 25.95 23.03
CA TYR A 766 6.65 25.54 22.27
C TYR A 766 7.87 26.40 22.62
N LEU A 767 9.06 25.83 22.44
CA LEU A 767 10.36 26.39 22.82
C LEU A 767 11.30 26.54 21.61
N ASP A 768 12.38 27.25 21.86
CA ASP A 768 13.40 27.71 20.91
C ASP A 768 14.78 27.85 21.58
N ASP A 769 15.00 27.12 22.67
CA ASP A 769 16.23 27.15 23.45
C ASP A 769 17.13 25.92 23.18
N LEU A 770 18.45 26.16 23.16
CA LEU A 770 19.48 25.16 22.93
C LEU A 770 20.33 24.98 24.18
N TRP A 771 20.41 23.75 24.68
CA TRP A 771 21.22 23.35 25.83
C TRP A 771 22.28 22.34 25.42
N LYS A 772 23.38 22.27 26.17
CA LYS A 772 24.38 21.21 26.00
C LYS A 772 24.94 20.68 27.32
N SER A 773 25.47 19.46 27.29
CA SER A 773 26.14 18.82 28.43
C SER A 773 27.27 17.87 27.99
N ALA A 774 28.36 17.86 28.75
CA ALA A 774 29.47 16.91 28.56
C ALA A 774 29.33 15.62 29.39
N ASP A 775 28.29 15.49 30.24
CA ASP A 775 28.10 14.36 31.15
C ASP A 775 26.64 13.94 31.36
N GLY A 776 25.68 14.58 30.69
CA GLY A 776 24.23 14.32 30.84
C GLY A 776 23.61 14.87 32.13
N ILE A 777 24.41 15.41 33.06
CA ILE A 777 23.99 15.86 34.39
C ILE A 777 24.08 17.39 34.50
N ASN A 778 25.21 17.94 34.08
CA ASN A 778 25.52 19.36 34.12
C ASN A 778 25.18 19.99 32.76
N TRP A 779 23.99 20.57 32.69
CA TRP A 779 23.48 21.23 31.47
C TRP A 779 23.76 22.73 31.47
N THR A 780 24.22 23.24 30.33
CA THR A 780 24.51 24.66 30.10
C THR A 780 23.69 25.17 28.91
N LEU A 781 23.08 26.35 29.06
CA LEU A 781 22.34 27.01 28.00
C LEU A 781 23.34 27.57 26.98
N VAL A 782 23.25 27.12 25.72
CA VAL A 782 24.04 27.62 24.59
C VAL A 782 23.39 28.89 24.04
N ASN A 783 22.08 28.81 23.77
CA ASN A 783 21.29 29.91 23.23
C ASN A 783 19.85 29.88 23.79
N SER A 784 19.30 31.04 24.16
CA SER A 784 17.94 31.19 24.67
C SER A 784 16.86 31.43 23.60
N ASN A 785 17.26 31.65 22.34
CA ASN A 785 16.38 31.80 21.18
C ASN A 785 17.18 31.50 19.91
N MET A 786 16.81 30.43 19.18
CA MET A 786 17.49 30.00 17.96
C MET A 786 17.34 30.94 16.74
N GLY A 787 16.62 32.05 16.84
CA GLY A 787 16.68 33.17 15.89
C GLY A 787 15.35 33.48 15.23
N GLU A 788 15.27 33.29 13.92
CA GLU A 788 14.04 33.47 13.13
C GLU A 788 13.23 32.16 13.00
N MET A 789 13.76 31.03 13.49
CA MET A 789 13.07 29.73 13.51
C MET A 789 11.85 29.74 14.44
N ASP A 790 10.68 29.40 13.92
CA ASP A 790 9.46 29.23 14.74
C ASP A 790 9.64 28.17 15.83
N LYS A 791 9.09 28.48 17.01
CA LYS A 791 9.17 27.64 18.22
C LYS A 791 8.46 26.31 17.98
N ARG A 792 9.12 25.20 18.28
CA ARG A 792 8.67 23.87 17.81
C ARG A 792 8.92 22.72 18.78
N ALA A 793 8.26 21.60 18.49
CA ALA A 793 8.47 20.30 19.12
C ALA A 793 8.27 19.16 18.11
N TYR A 794 8.67 17.94 18.48
CA TYR A 794 8.56 16.73 17.66
C TYR A 794 9.30 16.82 16.32
N HIS A 795 10.29 17.72 16.25
CA HIS A 795 11.32 17.86 15.23
C HIS A 795 12.47 16.88 15.48
N GLN A 796 13.40 16.78 14.52
CA GLN A 796 14.65 16.04 14.70
C GLN A 796 15.86 16.98 14.76
N MET A 797 16.94 16.52 15.41
CA MET A 797 18.22 17.21 15.46
C MET A 797 19.37 16.22 15.25
N VAL A 798 20.28 16.54 14.33
CA VAL A 798 21.37 15.65 13.93
C VAL A 798 22.68 16.41 13.76
N SER A 799 23.80 15.75 14.07
CA SER A 799 25.15 16.24 13.76
C SER A 799 25.61 15.61 12.44
N PHE A 800 25.81 16.44 11.42
CA PHE A 800 26.17 16.00 10.06
C PHE A 800 27.12 17.00 9.40
N ASP A 801 28.18 16.51 8.73
CA ASP A 801 29.25 17.32 8.12
C ASP A 801 29.79 18.43 9.07
N ASP A 802 30.21 18.04 10.29
CA ASP A 802 30.67 18.94 11.37
C ASP A 802 29.70 20.10 11.73
N LYS A 803 28.41 19.99 11.40
CA LYS A 803 27.35 20.99 11.66
C LYS A 803 26.19 20.41 12.46
N LEU A 804 25.42 21.27 13.12
CA LEU A 804 24.13 20.91 13.71
C LEU A 804 22.99 21.22 12.73
N TRP A 805 22.04 20.30 12.60
CA TRP A 805 20.87 20.46 11.74
C TRP A 805 19.58 20.24 12.54
N ILE A 806 18.56 21.06 12.29
CA ILE A 806 17.18 20.90 12.77
C ILE A 806 16.30 20.66 11.55
N ILE A 807 15.44 19.65 11.64
CA ILE A 807 14.56 19.24 10.54
C ILE A 807 13.11 19.26 11.04
N ALA A 808 12.23 19.94 10.31
CA ALA A 808 10.77 19.84 10.40
C ALA A 808 10.22 19.97 11.84
N GLY A 809 9.17 19.20 12.16
CA GLY A 809 8.47 19.20 13.44
C GLY A 809 7.25 20.12 13.48
N ARG A 810 6.54 20.11 14.62
CA ARG A 810 5.34 20.91 14.84
C ARG A 810 5.71 22.27 15.44
N ALA A 811 5.45 23.32 14.69
CA ALA A 811 5.80 24.71 15.00
C ALA A 811 4.56 25.57 15.31
N ASN A 812 4.77 26.74 15.91
CA ASN A 812 3.71 27.73 16.15
C ASN A 812 4.14 29.12 15.69
N TYR A 813 3.35 29.70 14.78
CA TYR A 813 3.67 30.93 14.05
C TYR A 813 3.99 32.14 14.95
N HIS A 814 4.97 32.95 14.53
CA HIS A 814 5.51 34.09 15.27
C HIS A 814 4.48 35.07 15.89
N GLU A 815 4.70 35.38 17.17
CA GLU A 815 4.25 36.54 17.96
C GLU A 815 2.73 36.80 18.22
N THR A 816 1.77 35.93 17.85
CA THR A 816 0.35 36.11 18.26
C THR A 816 0.07 35.77 19.73
N LEU A 817 0.47 36.67 20.65
CA LEU A 817 0.30 36.57 22.11
C LEU A 817 -1.16 36.78 22.60
N VAL A 818 -2.09 35.90 22.21
CA VAL A 818 -3.43 35.76 22.82
C VAL A 818 -3.80 34.27 22.94
N TYR A 819 -4.65 33.92 23.90
CA TYR A 819 -5.20 32.57 24.09
C TYR A 819 -6.01 32.07 22.86
N GLU A 820 -6.08 30.74 22.71
CA GLU A 820 -6.89 29.92 21.77
C GLU A 820 -6.29 29.65 20.37
N ASP A 821 -5.70 28.45 20.23
CA ASP A 821 -5.58 27.57 19.03
C ASP A 821 -5.35 28.19 17.63
N THR A 822 -4.61 29.32 17.55
CA THR A 822 -4.31 30.02 16.30
C THR A 822 -2.86 30.54 16.27
N THR A 823 -1.92 29.97 15.52
CA THR A 823 -1.97 28.86 14.54
C THR A 823 -0.74 27.95 14.66
N VAL A 824 -0.97 26.68 14.99
CA VAL A 824 0.05 25.61 15.03
C VAL A 824 0.05 24.87 13.70
N TYR A 825 1.23 24.52 13.18
CA TYR A 825 1.38 23.80 11.91
C TYR A 825 2.53 22.80 11.97
N GLU A 826 2.46 21.78 11.13
CA GLU A 826 3.54 20.83 10.88
C GLU A 826 4.45 21.39 9.78
N ALA A 827 5.77 21.38 9.98
CA ALA A 827 6.73 21.99 9.07
C ALA A 827 7.50 20.93 8.25
N ASN A 828 8.07 21.37 7.13
CA ASN A 828 9.09 20.66 6.34
C ASN A 828 10.31 21.55 6.04
N ASP A 829 10.57 22.54 6.90
CA ASP A 829 11.73 23.42 6.82
C ASP A 829 12.99 22.75 7.40
N ILE A 830 14.15 23.21 6.96
CA ILE A 830 15.46 22.70 7.39
C ILE A 830 16.32 23.88 7.84
N TRP A 831 16.92 23.78 9.02
CA TRP A 831 17.81 24.79 9.60
C TRP A 831 19.16 24.18 9.95
N MET A 832 20.24 24.94 9.76
CA MET A 832 21.62 24.49 9.98
C MET A 832 22.42 25.51 10.80
N SER A 833 23.35 25.04 11.61
CA SER A 833 24.32 25.84 12.36
C SER A 833 25.74 25.30 12.19
N ASP A 834 26.66 26.17 11.73
CA ASP A 834 28.09 25.91 11.57
C ASP A 834 28.94 26.45 12.74
N ASP A 835 28.31 27.05 13.76
CA ASP A 835 28.98 27.67 14.91
C ASP A 835 28.70 27.00 16.26
N ASN A 836 28.20 25.75 16.25
CA ASN A 836 27.76 24.96 17.41
C ASN A 836 26.46 25.49 18.05
N GLY A 837 25.53 26.03 17.25
CA GLY A 837 24.19 26.43 17.67
C GLY A 837 24.09 27.80 18.32
N LEU A 838 25.10 28.67 18.14
CA LEU A 838 25.04 30.07 18.55
C LEU A 838 24.21 30.89 17.56
N THR A 839 24.27 30.57 16.26
CA THR A 839 23.41 31.10 15.20
C THR A 839 22.88 29.97 14.31
N TRP A 840 21.73 30.20 13.68
CA TRP A 840 21.04 29.24 12.81
C TRP A 840 20.66 29.90 11.49
N THR A 841 20.78 29.16 10.40
CA THR A 841 20.46 29.59 9.04
C THR A 841 19.43 28.66 8.44
N LEU A 842 18.38 29.23 7.84
CA LEU A 842 17.36 28.53 7.09
C LEU A 842 17.97 28.01 5.76
N VAL A 843 17.85 26.70 5.53
CA VAL A 843 18.36 26.00 4.34
C VAL A 843 17.27 25.92 3.27
N THR A 844 16.05 25.53 3.66
CA THR A 844 14.84 25.62 2.83
C THR A 844 13.61 25.84 3.70
N GLU A 845 12.65 26.64 3.21
CA GLU A 845 11.31 26.79 3.79
C GLU A 845 10.46 25.52 3.57
N HIS A 846 10.69 24.82 2.46
CA HIS A 846 9.98 23.62 2.05
C HIS A 846 10.96 22.60 1.46
N ALA A 847 11.22 21.52 2.18
CA ALA A 847 11.84 20.32 1.61
C ALA A 847 10.85 19.58 0.68
N PRO A 848 11.31 18.73 -0.25
CA PRO A 848 10.40 17.97 -1.13
C PRO A 848 9.57 16.92 -0.38
N PHE A 849 9.96 16.55 0.85
CA PHE A 849 9.19 15.66 1.71
C PHE A 849 8.04 16.40 2.41
N GLU A 850 6.95 15.68 2.68
CA GLU A 850 5.75 16.21 3.32
C GLU A 850 6.03 16.80 4.72
N GLN A 851 5.25 17.81 5.10
CA GLN A 851 5.23 18.39 6.46
C GLN A 851 5.07 17.30 7.51
N ARG A 852 5.98 17.25 8.48
CA ARG A 852 6.06 16.09 9.40
C ARG A 852 6.57 16.41 10.80
N GLN A 853 6.01 15.68 11.75
CA GLN A 853 6.43 15.57 13.14
C GLN A 853 6.52 14.08 13.53
N ASN A 854 7.11 13.74 14.69
CA ASN A 854 7.21 12.35 15.18
C ASN A 854 7.91 11.36 14.22
N PHE A 855 8.64 11.86 13.23
CA PHE A 855 9.49 11.08 12.33
C PHE A 855 10.85 10.81 13.00
N GLN A 856 11.63 9.87 12.46
CA GLN A 856 13.03 9.68 12.85
C GLN A 856 13.98 10.20 11.77
N ALA A 857 15.10 10.79 12.18
CA ALA A 857 16.23 11.09 11.31
C ALA A 857 17.51 10.42 11.83
N VAL A 858 18.37 9.95 10.94
CA VAL A 858 19.67 9.33 11.28
C VAL A 858 20.76 9.74 10.29
N VAL A 859 22.02 9.64 10.71
CA VAL A 859 23.19 9.72 9.82
C VAL A 859 23.77 8.31 9.69
N HIS A 860 24.02 7.87 8.46
CA HIS A 860 24.60 6.57 8.12
C HIS A 860 25.40 6.72 6.83
N ASP A 861 26.64 6.21 6.80
CA ASP A 861 27.50 6.13 5.63
C ASP A 861 27.58 7.45 4.85
N ASP A 862 27.93 8.50 5.60
CA ASP A 862 28.06 9.90 5.18
C ASP A 862 26.83 10.52 4.48
N ALA A 863 25.64 9.94 4.70
CA ALA A 863 24.35 10.50 4.29
C ALA A 863 23.35 10.64 5.46
N LEU A 864 22.41 11.56 5.30
CA LEU A 864 21.23 11.74 6.14
C LEU A 864 20.06 10.89 5.63
N TYR A 865 19.30 10.31 6.55
CA TYR A 865 18.06 9.59 6.26
C TYR A 865 16.92 10.07 7.17
N ILE A 866 15.71 10.14 6.62
CA ILE A 866 14.44 10.39 7.32
C ILE A 866 13.52 9.19 7.08
N THR A 867 12.77 8.78 8.10
CA THR A 867 11.76 7.72 7.97
C THR A 867 10.43 8.12 8.60
N GLY A 868 9.36 8.06 7.80
CA GLY A 868 7.96 8.16 8.21
C GLY A 868 7.61 9.41 9.03
N GLY A 869 6.83 9.19 10.08
CA GLY A 869 6.30 10.21 10.98
C GLY A 869 4.81 10.45 10.79
N THR A 870 4.36 11.65 11.18
CA THR A 870 2.97 12.08 11.13
C THR A 870 2.87 13.47 10.50
N GLY A 871 2.11 13.61 9.41
CA GLY A 871 1.76 14.92 8.84
C GLY A 871 0.55 15.57 9.51
N GLY A 872 0.02 16.64 8.92
CA GLY A 872 -1.19 17.32 9.38
C GLY A 872 -1.98 17.97 8.23
N GLU A 873 -3.30 18.08 8.37
CA GLU A 873 -4.15 18.74 7.37
C GLU A 873 -3.83 20.25 7.19
N GLY A 874 -3.05 20.56 6.15
CA GLY A 874 -3.34 21.69 5.26
C GLY A 874 -2.47 22.95 5.33
N TYR A 875 -1.29 22.91 4.69
CA TYR A 875 -0.86 23.97 3.76
C TYR A 875 0.13 23.42 2.72
N VAL A 876 -0.30 23.28 1.46
CA VAL A 876 0.45 23.09 0.18
C VAL A 876 1.98 22.93 0.32
N THR A 877 2.62 21.83 -0.10
CA THR A 877 2.39 21.00 -1.32
C THR A 877 2.07 19.51 -1.06
N LEU A 878 1.52 18.86 -2.11
CA LEU A 878 1.18 17.43 -2.20
C LEU A 878 0.25 16.86 -1.11
N GLN A 879 -1.05 16.88 -1.44
CA GLN A 879 -2.13 16.00 -0.95
C GLN A 879 -2.56 16.10 0.52
N GLY A 880 -3.85 16.36 0.73
CA GLY A 880 -4.44 16.55 2.06
C GLY A 880 -4.57 15.23 2.82
N LYS A 881 -3.66 14.95 3.77
CA LYS A 881 -3.66 13.72 4.58
C LYS A 881 -3.28 13.99 6.04
N ASP A 882 -4.25 13.86 6.94
CA ASP A 882 -3.97 13.38 8.30
C ASP A 882 -3.69 11.86 8.22
N SER A 883 -2.72 11.27 8.93
CA SER A 883 -1.57 11.87 9.61
C SER A 883 -0.49 10.81 9.91
N ILE A 884 -0.25 9.85 8.99
CA ILE A 884 0.84 8.85 9.12
C ILE A 884 1.58 8.73 7.78
N LEU A 885 2.91 8.81 7.84
CA LEU A 885 3.82 8.75 6.70
C LEU A 885 4.59 7.43 6.74
N ASN A 886 4.71 6.76 5.59
CA ASN A 886 5.27 5.41 5.44
C ASN A 886 6.52 5.37 4.53
N ASP A 887 7.20 6.50 4.42
CA ASP A 887 8.24 6.80 3.44
C ASP A 887 9.64 6.79 4.05
N VAL A 888 10.65 6.74 3.18
CA VAL A 888 12.06 6.90 3.52
C VAL A 888 12.63 7.97 2.59
N TRP A 889 13.42 8.90 3.11
CA TRP A 889 14.14 9.89 2.32
C TRP A 889 15.62 9.89 2.65
N ARG A 890 16.48 10.12 1.64
CA ARG A 890 17.95 10.18 1.75
C ARG A 890 18.46 11.54 1.24
N SER A 891 19.53 12.04 1.85
CA SER A 891 20.27 13.23 1.38
C SER A 891 21.76 13.13 1.69
N GLU A 892 22.61 13.46 0.72
CA GLU A 892 24.08 13.42 0.86
C GLU A 892 24.69 14.75 1.33
N ASP A 893 23.88 15.82 1.39
CA ASP A 893 24.32 17.17 1.75
C ASP A 893 23.37 17.91 2.73
N GLY A 894 22.23 17.31 3.08
CA GLY A 894 21.17 17.90 3.91
C GLY A 894 20.24 18.87 3.17
N ILE A 895 20.47 19.11 1.87
CA ILE A 895 19.75 20.06 1.02
C ILE A 895 18.92 19.32 -0.03
N ASN A 896 19.54 18.40 -0.75
CA ASN A 896 18.94 17.62 -1.83
C ASN A 896 18.41 16.30 -1.26
N TRP A 897 17.09 16.15 -1.18
CA TRP A 897 16.42 14.99 -0.59
C TRP A 897 15.70 14.17 -1.66
N ARG A 898 15.83 12.83 -1.56
CA ARG A 898 15.26 11.86 -2.51
C ARG A 898 14.49 10.76 -1.78
N ALA A 899 13.31 10.39 -2.27
CA ALA A 899 12.45 9.36 -1.70
C ALA A 899 12.92 7.96 -2.10
N GLY A 900 12.99 7.03 -1.16
CA GLY A 900 13.50 5.67 -1.33
C GLY A 900 12.43 4.66 -1.74
N PHE A 901 12.72 3.87 -2.77
CA PHE A 901 11.90 2.78 -3.30
C PHE A 901 12.74 1.52 -3.43
N TYR A 902 12.12 0.36 -3.19
CA TYR A 902 12.74 -0.97 -3.31
C TYR A 902 11.82 -1.88 -4.12
N LYS A 903 12.37 -2.66 -5.05
CA LYS A 903 11.58 -3.62 -5.83
C LYS A 903 12.34 -4.89 -6.15
N GLU A 904 11.66 -6.02 -6.01
CA GLU A 904 12.12 -7.34 -6.42
C GLU A 904 11.63 -7.66 -7.83
N MET A 905 12.47 -8.31 -8.64
CA MET A 905 12.22 -8.58 -10.05
C MET A 905 12.82 -9.93 -10.45
N ALA A 906 12.20 -10.61 -11.42
CA ALA A 906 12.69 -11.86 -11.98
C ALA A 906 12.95 -11.73 -13.48
N LEU A 907 14.12 -12.17 -13.93
CA LEU A 907 14.44 -12.41 -15.34
C LEU A 907 13.72 -13.67 -15.84
N SER A 908 13.20 -13.61 -17.06
CA SER A 908 12.62 -14.76 -17.75
C SER A 908 13.01 -14.77 -19.23
N GLN A 909 13.06 -15.94 -19.88
CA GLN A 909 13.17 -15.97 -21.33
C GLN A 909 11.94 -15.27 -21.93
N ALA A 910 12.16 -14.28 -22.81
CA ALA A 910 11.08 -13.59 -23.49
C ALA A 910 10.20 -14.61 -24.22
N GLN A 911 8.90 -14.66 -23.88
CA GLN A 911 7.96 -15.52 -24.60
C GLN A 911 7.83 -14.98 -26.03
N ASN A 912 8.41 -15.70 -26.99
CA ASN A 912 8.20 -15.47 -28.41
C ASN A 912 6.70 -15.68 -28.73
N SER A 913 5.94 -14.59 -28.74
CA SER A 913 4.54 -14.57 -29.15
C SER A 913 4.44 -14.90 -30.64
N GLN A 914 4.00 -16.12 -30.96
CA GLN A 914 3.63 -16.57 -32.30
C GLN A 914 2.13 -16.37 -32.58
#